data_AF-A0A1I5FCW5-F1
#
_entry.id   AF-A0A1I5FCW5-F1
#
_cell.length_a   1.000
_cell.length_b   1.000
_cell.length_c   1.000
_cell.angle_alpha   90.00
_cell.angle_beta   90.00
_cell.angle_gamma   90.00
#
_symmetry.space_group_name_H-M   'P 1'
#
loop_
_entity.id
_entity.type
_entity.pdbx_description
1 polymer ?
#
loop_
_entity_poly.entity_id
_entity_poly.type
_entity_poly.pdbx_seq_one_letter_code
_entity_poly.pdbx_strand_id
1 'polypeptide(L)'
;MNKQLKMDLHIHTPASKCYLDEKTDETYMNILKEAVKKNVNIIAITDHNTIAGYKHFFEIKDSLDNEKNILSQYQNETETIKNRLKAIEEILDLYKKVWILPGVEITLNPGVHIIVITSNDRADDLSCLLDDIGYNDNMRGADSDGLPNIDIHNFLELPSLNDKIVFAPHIDSDKGIYKELGGLYRADVFKSDIICAVSCNSSTQLEKVQKLIKNDTNYRRNYVWAYLNASDAHRIEDVGKKTSFAKLETKTFEALKNALMNSTEFISDIENQDIEMFIKSLVKRQRAIMISNDNNLQNEFVKVICAALNSEYRCIILGVDKDARIVGTTISRDELDKLVDNSRKDIVNFQNNPVGVITEQLGNARYVHVVLLKNPATALCYIKSSDEVYVYSKETRKAKISDIEYIVQNRLLSGLEKFQEKNDNTISEIKDNLNTVQYPVEKYKLFKTLENGMRYLATLVKYKHVESMNNPNMWDTFRVGNANGAVFMAKNEEVVLDYAVLRFSCPRSCNEYSEEILNNMFIVNSSCLVITNKGGTYLLEIDETDKSKYYLDSEADYLCIKITDEQTLNNYTLIAWLKSKAFLWYITRLTGTTKLYLPRVYNSIIVPNLKCLNPKSEVEKISKKILEAEKSFLKEKDLIESNAQNDMENEEKYIDELNNLINIYNSTVNGMVNQIDEIIFNELRINERQKDIINNDLVAFGLAVQLLEDDNNPVPAN
;
A
#
# COMPACT_ATOMS: atom_id res chain seq x y z
N MET A 1 14.12 4.77 -3.57
CA MET A 1 13.40 3.63 -2.96
C MET A 1 14.38 2.48 -2.79
N ASN A 2 14.66 2.07 -1.55
CA ASN A 2 15.50 0.91 -1.26
C ASN A 2 14.74 -0.34 -1.72
N LYS A 3 15.33 -1.11 -2.64
CA LYS A 3 14.68 -2.31 -3.19
C LYS A 3 15.09 -3.51 -2.35
N GLN A 4 14.10 -4.22 -1.82
CA GLN A 4 14.33 -5.50 -1.16
C GLN A 4 14.60 -6.56 -2.22
N LEU A 5 15.73 -7.26 -2.09
CA LEU A 5 16.20 -8.24 -3.05
C LEU A 5 16.27 -9.61 -2.39
N LYS A 6 15.59 -10.59 -2.99
CA LYS A 6 15.62 -11.99 -2.57
C LYS A 6 16.94 -12.62 -3.01
N MET A 7 17.61 -13.32 -2.12
CA MET A 7 18.93 -13.88 -2.36
C MET A 7 19.06 -15.33 -1.89
N ASP A 8 19.83 -16.09 -2.66
CA ASP A 8 20.26 -17.46 -2.34
C ASP A 8 21.78 -17.57 -2.56
N LEU A 9 22.54 -17.54 -1.47
CA LEU A 9 24.00 -17.39 -1.52
C LEU A 9 24.76 -18.72 -1.36
N HIS A 10 24.09 -19.86 -1.50
CA HIS A 10 24.71 -21.18 -1.41
C HIS A 10 24.07 -22.13 -2.42
N ILE A 11 24.64 -22.17 -3.63
CA ILE A 11 24.16 -22.98 -4.75
C ILE A 11 25.35 -23.71 -5.38
N HIS A 12 25.21 -25.03 -5.57
CA HIS A 12 26.13 -25.84 -6.34
C HIS A 12 25.68 -25.96 -7.79
N THR A 13 26.63 -26.28 -8.66
CA THR A 13 26.44 -26.48 -10.09
C THR A 13 27.04 -27.81 -10.51
N PRO A 14 26.88 -28.22 -11.79
CA PRO A 14 27.56 -29.41 -12.32
C PRO A 14 29.08 -29.49 -12.07
N ALA A 15 29.76 -28.36 -11.83
CA ALA A 15 31.18 -28.35 -11.47
C ALA A 15 31.48 -29.02 -10.12
N SER A 16 30.51 -29.10 -9.22
CA SER A 16 30.61 -29.91 -8.00
C SER A 16 30.38 -31.40 -8.32
N LYS A 17 31.25 -32.28 -7.79
CA LYS A 17 31.15 -33.74 -8.01
C LYS A 17 29.83 -34.30 -7.46
N CYS A 18 29.35 -33.79 -6.33
CA CYS A 18 28.11 -34.16 -5.65
C CYS A 18 26.82 -33.61 -6.30
N TYR A 19 26.91 -32.76 -7.34
CA TYR A 19 25.73 -32.26 -8.03
C TYR A 19 24.96 -33.40 -8.70
N LEU A 20 23.64 -33.45 -8.47
CA LEU A 20 22.84 -34.67 -8.67
C LEU A 20 22.14 -34.73 -10.04
N ASP A 21 21.87 -33.58 -10.66
CA ASP A 21 21.26 -33.55 -12.00
C ASP A 21 22.31 -33.75 -13.11
N GLU A 22 21.85 -33.87 -14.35
CA GLU A 22 22.71 -34.02 -15.51
C GLU A 22 23.69 -32.85 -15.63
N LYS A 23 24.94 -33.14 -16.01
CA LYS A 23 26.03 -32.17 -16.06
C LYS A 23 26.22 -31.63 -17.48
N THR A 24 25.25 -30.85 -17.94
CA THR A 24 25.20 -30.26 -19.29
C THR A 24 25.10 -28.73 -19.23
N ASP A 25 25.38 -28.04 -20.34
CA ASP A 25 25.20 -26.58 -20.44
C ASP A 25 23.75 -26.14 -20.21
N GLU A 26 22.79 -26.99 -20.59
CA GLU A 26 21.37 -26.73 -20.36
C GLU A 26 21.03 -26.66 -18.86
N THR A 27 21.70 -27.46 -18.04
CA THR A 27 21.54 -27.46 -16.59
C THR A 27 21.88 -26.11 -15.97
N TYR A 28 22.96 -25.46 -16.42
CA TYR A 28 23.30 -24.11 -15.97
C TYR A 28 22.19 -23.11 -16.31
N MET A 29 21.63 -23.18 -17.53
CA MET A 29 20.53 -22.30 -17.91
C MET A 29 19.26 -22.58 -17.08
N ASN A 30 19.02 -23.85 -16.73
CA ASN A 30 17.87 -24.25 -15.93
C ASN A 30 17.99 -23.79 -14.46
N ILE A 31 19.20 -23.68 -13.90
CA ILE A 31 19.44 -23.03 -12.60
C ILE A 31 18.94 -21.58 -12.64
N LEU A 32 19.28 -20.81 -13.69
CA LEU A 32 18.80 -19.42 -13.84
C LEU A 32 17.30 -19.33 -14.05
N LYS A 33 16.72 -20.24 -14.85
CA LYS A 33 15.26 -20.31 -15.04
C LYS A 33 14.55 -20.56 -13.71
N GLU A 34 15.04 -21.48 -12.89
CA GLU A 34 14.43 -21.77 -11.59
C GLU A 34 14.59 -20.59 -10.61
N ALA A 35 15.75 -19.92 -10.60
CA ALA A 35 15.95 -18.70 -9.82
C ALA A 35 14.95 -17.59 -10.20
N VAL A 36 14.78 -17.32 -11.51
CA VAL A 36 13.81 -16.33 -12.01
C VAL A 36 12.37 -16.76 -11.68
N LYS A 37 12.02 -18.04 -11.88
CA LYS A 37 10.70 -18.59 -11.56
C LYS A 37 10.34 -18.43 -10.08
N LYS A 38 11.32 -18.51 -9.19
CA LYS A 38 11.16 -18.31 -7.73
C LYS A 38 11.42 -16.86 -7.27
N ASN A 39 11.53 -15.92 -8.21
CA ASN A 39 11.81 -14.49 -7.99
C ASN A 39 13.10 -14.23 -7.19
N VAL A 40 14.11 -15.09 -7.29
CA VAL A 40 15.41 -14.87 -6.66
C VAL A 40 16.20 -13.85 -7.48
N ASN A 41 16.62 -12.76 -6.84
CA ASN A 41 17.28 -11.64 -7.49
C ASN A 41 18.81 -11.73 -7.43
N ILE A 42 19.36 -12.40 -6.42
CA ILE A 42 20.80 -12.56 -6.21
C ILE A 42 21.09 -14.03 -5.98
N ILE A 43 22.03 -14.59 -6.72
CA ILE A 43 22.55 -15.94 -6.47
C ILE A 43 24.06 -15.89 -6.30
N ALA A 44 24.61 -16.73 -5.44
CA ALA A 44 26.05 -17.00 -5.42
C ALA A 44 26.29 -18.45 -5.84
N ILE A 45 27.23 -18.63 -6.77
CA ILE A 45 27.68 -19.96 -7.18
C ILE A 45 28.83 -20.34 -6.27
N THR A 46 28.65 -21.38 -5.47
CA THR A 46 29.56 -21.76 -4.37
C THR A 46 29.93 -23.23 -4.47
N ASP A 47 30.43 -23.66 -5.63
CA ASP A 47 30.87 -25.03 -5.83
C ASP A 47 31.98 -25.43 -4.85
N HIS A 48 32.07 -26.72 -4.52
CA HIS A 48 33.06 -27.21 -3.56
C HIS A 48 34.48 -27.01 -4.09
N ASN A 49 35.27 -26.19 -3.40
CA ASN A 49 36.69 -25.98 -3.66
C ASN A 49 37.00 -25.60 -5.12
N THR A 50 36.06 -25.01 -5.87
CA THR A 50 36.25 -24.61 -7.26
C THR A 50 35.38 -23.42 -7.63
N ILE A 51 35.84 -22.62 -8.58
CA ILE A 51 35.05 -21.55 -9.22
C ILE A 51 34.63 -21.90 -10.65
N ALA A 52 34.87 -23.13 -11.08
CA ALA A 52 34.64 -23.57 -12.46
C ALA A 52 33.18 -23.39 -12.88
N GLY A 53 32.20 -23.64 -11.99
CA GLY A 53 30.79 -23.46 -12.32
C GLY A 53 30.43 -22.01 -12.62
N TYR A 54 30.93 -21.06 -11.83
CA TYR A 54 30.75 -19.63 -12.11
C TYR A 54 31.39 -19.24 -13.45
N LYS A 55 32.62 -19.69 -13.71
CA LYS A 55 33.30 -19.42 -14.99
C LYS A 55 32.50 -19.96 -16.17
N HIS A 56 31.98 -21.18 -16.05
CA HIS A 56 31.17 -21.82 -17.08
C HIS A 56 29.88 -21.06 -17.40
N PHE A 57 29.21 -20.48 -16.40
CA PHE A 57 28.07 -19.57 -16.64
C PHE A 57 28.43 -18.43 -17.60
N PHE A 58 29.55 -17.76 -17.36
CA PHE A 58 29.95 -16.63 -18.18
C PHE A 58 30.57 -17.05 -19.52
N GLU A 59 31.21 -18.22 -19.61
CA GLU A 59 31.61 -18.81 -20.88
C GLU A 59 30.40 -19.11 -21.78
N ILE A 60 29.33 -19.70 -21.23
CA ILE A 60 28.07 -19.90 -21.97
C ILE A 60 27.49 -18.56 -22.42
N LYS A 61 27.45 -17.56 -21.53
CA LYS A 61 26.94 -16.23 -21.84
C LYS A 61 27.72 -15.57 -22.99
N ASP A 62 29.05 -15.59 -22.93
CA ASP A 62 29.93 -15.01 -23.94
C ASP A 62 29.78 -15.73 -25.29
N SER A 63 29.62 -17.06 -25.26
CA SER A 63 29.34 -17.86 -26.46
C SER A 63 28.00 -17.48 -27.10
N LEU A 64 26.96 -17.30 -26.29
CA LEU A 64 25.63 -16.86 -26.75
C LEU A 64 25.64 -15.43 -27.29
N ASP A 65 26.37 -14.50 -26.66
CA ASP A 65 26.52 -13.13 -27.15
C ASP A 65 27.26 -13.09 -28.50
N ASN A 66 28.30 -13.91 -28.66
CA ASN A 66 29.00 -14.06 -29.94
C ASN A 66 28.11 -14.68 -31.02
N GLU A 67 27.37 -15.73 -30.69
CA GLU A 67 26.40 -16.37 -31.60
C GLU A 67 25.32 -15.37 -32.02
N LYS A 68 24.78 -14.58 -31.08
CA LYS A 68 23.82 -13.52 -31.36
C LYS A 68 24.38 -12.47 -32.33
N ASN A 69 25.61 -12.02 -32.10
CA ASN A 69 26.26 -11.02 -32.94
C ASN A 69 26.42 -11.51 -34.39
N ILE A 70 26.78 -12.77 -34.58
CA ILE A 70 26.92 -13.40 -35.90
C ILE A 70 25.54 -13.56 -36.56
N LEU A 71 24.58 -14.17 -35.85
CA LEU A 71 23.25 -14.47 -36.41
C LEU A 71 22.40 -13.23 -36.69
N SER A 72 22.62 -12.13 -35.97
CA SER A 72 21.88 -10.88 -36.18
C SER A 72 22.07 -10.30 -37.59
N GLN A 73 23.20 -10.59 -38.23
CA GLN A 73 23.49 -10.18 -39.61
C GLN A 73 22.62 -10.90 -40.65
N TYR A 74 22.05 -12.05 -40.28
CA TYR A 74 21.28 -12.94 -41.15
C TYR A 74 19.82 -13.09 -40.72
N GLN A 75 19.33 -12.18 -39.86
CA GLN A 75 18.00 -12.28 -39.22
C GLN A 75 16.83 -12.38 -40.21
N ASN A 76 16.98 -11.87 -41.43
CA ASN A 76 15.93 -11.88 -42.46
C ASN A 76 16.00 -13.07 -43.43
N GLU A 77 16.99 -13.96 -43.29
CA GLU A 77 17.23 -15.01 -44.28
C GLU A 77 16.35 -16.25 -44.08
N THR A 78 16.13 -16.69 -42.83
CA THR A 78 15.27 -17.85 -42.54
C THR A 78 14.54 -17.72 -41.19
N GLU A 79 13.37 -18.35 -41.10
CA GLU A 79 12.59 -18.43 -39.86
C GLU A 79 13.34 -19.18 -38.74
N THR A 80 14.19 -20.13 -39.10
CA THR A 80 15.06 -20.86 -38.16
C THR A 80 16.05 -19.94 -37.44
N ILE A 81 16.66 -18.99 -38.16
CA ILE A 81 17.59 -18.01 -37.56
C ILE A 81 16.85 -17.07 -36.61
N LYS A 82 15.65 -16.61 -36.98
CA LYS A 82 14.81 -15.79 -36.09
C LYS A 82 14.45 -16.52 -34.80
N ASN A 83 14.05 -17.79 -34.90
CA ASN A 83 13.71 -18.61 -33.74
C ASN A 83 14.93 -18.84 -32.82
N ARG A 84 16.12 -19.06 -33.40
CA ARG A 84 17.35 -19.20 -32.61
C ARG A 84 17.73 -17.90 -31.92
N LEU A 85 17.66 -16.76 -32.61
CA LEU A 85 17.91 -15.43 -32.02
C LEU A 85 16.97 -15.17 -30.85
N LYS A 86 15.68 -15.47 -30.99
CA LYS A 86 14.70 -15.34 -29.91
C LYS A 86 15.06 -16.22 -28.69
N ALA A 87 15.43 -17.47 -28.92
CA ALA A 87 15.84 -18.37 -27.84
C ALA A 87 17.11 -17.89 -27.11
N ILE A 88 18.08 -17.33 -27.85
CA ILE A 88 19.28 -16.74 -27.26
C ILE A 88 18.91 -15.51 -26.42
N GLU A 89 18.03 -14.64 -26.93
CA GLU A 89 17.55 -13.47 -26.20
C GLU A 89 16.83 -13.82 -24.90
N GLU A 90 15.99 -14.86 -24.92
CA GLU A 90 15.31 -15.37 -23.73
C GLU A 90 16.32 -15.80 -22.65
N ILE A 91 17.41 -16.47 -23.04
CA ILE A 91 18.47 -16.89 -22.11
C ILE A 91 19.27 -15.68 -21.59
N LEU A 92 19.71 -14.78 -22.47
CA LEU A 92 20.47 -13.58 -22.08
C LEU A 92 19.66 -12.65 -21.18
N ASP A 93 18.33 -12.63 -21.32
CA ASP A 93 17.43 -11.90 -20.43
C ASP A 93 17.44 -12.46 -18.99
N LEU A 94 17.62 -13.78 -18.82
CA LEU A 94 17.78 -14.38 -17.48
C LEU A 94 19.01 -13.83 -16.76
N TYR A 95 20.14 -13.70 -17.47
CA TYR A 95 21.38 -13.10 -16.92
C TYR A 95 21.21 -11.63 -16.51
N LYS A 96 20.25 -10.90 -17.08
CA LYS A 96 19.94 -9.52 -16.69
C LYS A 96 19.02 -9.46 -15.46
N LYS A 97 18.17 -10.47 -15.28
CA LYS A 97 17.19 -10.56 -14.18
C LYS A 97 17.83 -10.99 -12.86
N VAL A 98 18.83 -11.85 -12.91
CA VAL A 98 19.51 -12.41 -11.73
C VAL A 98 20.92 -11.87 -11.62
N TRP A 99 21.28 -11.34 -10.45
CA TRP A 99 22.64 -10.94 -10.13
C TRP A 99 23.43 -12.15 -9.64
N ILE A 100 24.34 -12.66 -10.47
CA ILE A 100 25.16 -13.84 -10.21
C ILE A 100 26.50 -13.40 -9.62
N LEU A 101 26.83 -13.91 -8.43
CA LEU A 101 28.07 -13.64 -7.71
C LEU A 101 29.03 -14.84 -7.76
N PRO A 102 30.34 -14.61 -7.95
CA PRO A 102 31.34 -15.65 -7.82
C PRO A 102 31.57 -15.99 -6.36
N GLY A 103 31.50 -17.28 -6.03
CA GLY A 103 31.85 -17.80 -4.73
C GLY A 103 32.47 -19.19 -4.81
N VAL A 104 32.83 -19.71 -3.64
CA VAL A 104 33.34 -21.06 -3.46
C VAL A 104 33.00 -21.53 -2.05
N GLU A 105 32.60 -22.79 -1.91
CA GLU A 105 32.50 -23.44 -0.60
C GLU A 105 33.81 -24.22 -0.34
N ILE A 106 34.62 -23.71 0.57
CA ILE A 106 35.94 -24.23 0.90
C ILE A 106 35.84 -25.20 2.07
N THR A 107 36.44 -26.38 1.94
CA THR A 107 36.56 -27.36 3.02
C THR A 107 37.90 -27.22 3.76
N LEU A 108 37.90 -26.63 4.95
CA LEU A 108 39.13 -26.34 5.70
C LEU A 108 39.36 -27.38 6.80
N ASN A 109 40.61 -27.66 7.17
CA ASN A 109 40.94 -28.52 8.31
C ASN A 109 40.30 -27.96 9.60
N PRO A 110 39.56 -28.75 10.42
CA PRO A 110 39.45 -30.23 10.47
C PRO A 110 38.34 -30.90 9.63
N GLY A 111 37.82 -30.23 8.62
CA GLY A 111 36.75 -30.72 7.75
C GLY A 111 35.50 -29.86 7.84
N VAL A 112 35.65 -28.54 8.01
CA VAL A 112 34.56 -27.58 8.12
C VAL A 112 34.40 -26.77 6.84
N HIS A 113 33.16 -26.40 6.52
CA HIS A 113 32.86 -25.57 5.36
C HIS A 113 32.87 -24.08 5.69
N ILE A 114 33.44 -23.29 4.78
CA ILE A 114 33.38 -21.83 4.75
C ILE A 114 33.12 -21.38 3.33
N ILE A 115 32.14 -20.51 3.15
CA ILE A 115 31.86 -19.89 1.86
C ILE A 115 32.57 -18.55 1.77
N VAL A 116 33.21 -18.32 0.62
CA VAL A 116 33.84 -17.05 0.28
C VAL A 116 33.24 -16.56 -1.04
N ILE A 117 32.71 -15.33 -1.04
CA ILE A 117 32.09 -14.68 -2.20
C ILE A 117 32.83 -13.37 -2.49
N THR A 118 33.03 -13.06 -3.76
CA THR A 118 33.70 -11.83 -4.23
C THR A 118 32.88 -11.09 -5.29
N SER A 119 33.36 -9.94 -5.75
CA SER A 119 32.77 -9.20 -6.86
C SER A 119 33.13 -9.81 -8.22
N ASN A 120 32.28 -9.61 -9.24
CA ASN A 120 32.44 -10.27 -10.53
C ASN A 120 33.77 -9.92 -11.25
N ASP A 121 34.30 -8.72 -11.03
CA ASP A 121 35.61 -8.26 -11.54
C ASP A 121 36.81 -8.93 -10.85
N ARG A 122 36.60 -9.57 -9.70
CA ARG A 122 37.61 -10.23 -8.88
C ARG A 122 37.43 -11.74 -8.78
N ALA A 123 36.67 -12.35 -9.70
CA ALA A 123 36.40 -13.79 -9.65
C ALA A 123 37.67 -14.65 -9.62
N ASP A 124 38.74 -14.23 -10.31
CA ASP A 124 40.01 -14.95 -10.33
C ASP A 124 40.76 -14.93 -8.99
N ASP A 125 40.51 -13.94 -8.11
CA ASP A 125 41.10 -13.89 -6.77
C ASP A 125 40.74 -15.12 -5.93
N LEU A 126 39.56 -15.72 -6.17
CA LEU A 126 39.14 -16.94 -5.49
C LEU A 126 39.98 -18.14 -5.94
N SER A 127 40.38 -18.21 -7.22
CA SER A 127 41.30 -19.26 -7.68
C SER A 127 42.67 -19.10 -7.03
N CYS A 128 43.20 -17.87 -7.00
CA CYS A 128 44.46 -17.56 -6.33
C CYS A 128 44.39 -17.92 -4.83
N LEU A 129 43.29 -17.59 -4.15
CA LEU A 129 43.08 -17.96 -2.75
C LEU A 129 43.11 -19.48 -2.55
N LEU A 130 42.46 -20.26 -3.43
CA LEU A 130 42.49 -21.72 -3.37
C LEU A 130 43.91 -22.26 -3.55
N ASP A 131 44.67 -21.70 -4.50
CA ASP A 131 46.07 -22.08 -4.73
C ASP A 131 46.94 -21.76 -3.50
N ASP A 132 46.78 -20.58 -2.91
CA ASP A 132 47.54 -20.10 -1.73
C ASP A 132 47.32 -20.98 -0.50
N ILE A 133 46.09 -21.48 -0.30
CA ILE A 133 45.76 -22.36 0.83
C ILE A 133 46.12 -23.83 0.56
N GLY A 134 46.54 -24.17 -0.66
CA GLY A 134 47.06 -25.48 -1.02
C GLY A 134 46.10 -26.43 -1.74
N TYR A 135 45.01 -25.93 -2.33
CA TYR A 135 44.15 -26.71 -3.22
C TYR A 135 44.74 -26.79 -4.63
N ASN A 136 45.17 -28.00 -5.04
CA ASN A 136 45.53 -28.27 -6.43
C ASN A 136 44.31 -28.64 -7.28
N ASP A 137 44.45 -28.58 -8.61
CA ASP A 137 43.37 -28.84 -9.57
C ASP A 137 42.64 -30.19 -9.36
N ASN A 138 43.33 -31.23 -8.88
CA ASN A 138 42.73 -32.56 -8.67
C ASN A 138 41.79 -32.60 -7.45
N MET A 139 42.00 -31.70 -6.49
CA MET A 139 41.19 -31.58 -5.27
C MET A 139 39.97 -30.68 -5.48
N ARG A 140 39.93 -29.90 -6.56
CA ARG A 140 38.85 -28.96 -6.88
C ARG A 140 37.58 -29.68 -7.34
N GLY A 141 36.42 -29.15 -6.96
CA GLY A 141 35.10 -29.72 -7.29
C GLY A 141 34.68 -30.89 -6.40
N ALA A 142 35.56 -31.39 -5.53
CA ALA A 142 35.28 -32.47 -4.59
C ALA A 142 35.11 -31.94 -3.17
N ASP A 143 34.18 -32.53 -2.43
CA ASP A 143 33.91 -32.19 -1.02
C ASP A 143 34.85 -32.94 -0.03
N SER A 144 35.64 -33.93 -0.50
CA SER A 144 36.41 -34.79 0.41
C SER A 144 37.75 -35.35 -0.10
N ASP A 145 38.23 -34.94 -1.29
CA ASP A 145 39.44 -35.51 -1.92
C ASP A 145 40.77 -34.95 -1.36
N GLY A 146 40.77 -34.58 -0.08
CA GLY A 146 41.92 -34.04 0.64
C GLY A 146 41.65 -32.65 1.23
N LEU A 147 42.20 -32.40 2.41
CA LEU A 147 42.11 -31.09 3.08
C LEU A 147 43.37 -30.27 2.78
N PRO A 148 43.24 -28.94 2.64
CA PRO A 148 44.38 -28.05 2.56
C PRO A 148 45.17 -28.11 3.88
N ASN A 149 46.45 -27.74 3.83
CA ASN A 149 47.33 -27.77 5.00
C ASN A 149 47.10 -26.57 5.96
N ILE A 150 46.10 -25.73 5.70
CA ILE A 150 45.69 -24.62 6.56
C ILE A 150 44.44 -25.02 7.37
N ASP A 151 44.42 -24.64 8.64
CA ASP A 151 43.23 -24.77 9.47
C ASP A 151 42.32 -23.54 9.36
N ILE A 152 41.08 -23.70 9.80
CA ILE A 152 40.09 -22.61 9.74
C ILE A 152 40.54 -21.36 10.51
N HIS A 153 41.26 -21.50 11.63
CA HIS A 153 41.73 -20.36 12.40
C HIS A 153 42.71 -19.51 11.59
N ASN A 154 43.78 -20.11 11.06
CA ASN A 154 44.77 -19.38 10.26
C ASN A 154 44.17 -18.87 8.95
N PHE A 155 43.23 -19.60 8.36
CA PHE A 155 42.51 -19.14 7.18
C PHE A 155 41.79 -17.82 7.42
N LEU A 156 41.09 -17.69 8.55
CA LEU A 156 40.35 -16.48 8.92
C LEU A 156 41.25 -15.28 9.27
N GLU A 157 42.57 -15.46 9.37
CA GLU A 157 43.53 -14.37 9.57
C GLU A 157 44.12 -13.84 8.24
N LEU A 158 43.79 -14.46 7.10
CA LEU A 158 44.33 -14.07 5.81
C LEU A 158 43.84 -12.67 5.38
N PRO A 159 44.75 -11.72 5.07
CA PRO A 159 44.36 -10.37 4.66
C PRO A 159 43.53 -10.33 3.37
N SER A 160 43.68 -11.34 2.52
CA SER A 160 42.94 -11.50 1.26
C SER A 160 41.44 -11.74 1.44
N LEU A 161 40.97 -11.99 2.66
CA LEU A 161 39.55 -12.12 2.98
C LEU A 161 38.86 -10.80 3.32
N ASN A 162 39.62 -9.74 3.65
CA ASN A 162 39.07 -8.48 4.15
C ASN A 162 38.15 -7.76 3.18
N ASP A 163 38.31 -7.96 1.88
CA ASP A 163 37.47 -7.38 0.82
C ASP A 163 36.35 -8.32 0.36
N LYS A 164 36.29 -9.57 0.84
CA LYS A 164 35.31 -10.59 0.45
C LYS A 164 34.15 -10.70 1.44
N ILE A 165 33.09 -11.40 1.05
CA ILE A 165 32.01 -11.83 1.94
C ILE A 165 32.35 -13.25 2.39
N VAL A 166 32.49 -13.46 3.70
CA VAL A 166 32.80 -14.77 4.28
C VAL A 166 31.65 -15.21 5.17
N PHE A 167 31.12 -16.40 4.90
CA PHE A 167 29.90 -16.93 5.48
C PHE A 167 30.12 -18.38 5.93
N ALA A 168 29.63 -18.74 7.13
CA ALA A 168 29.68 -20.12 7.60
C ALA A 168 28.35 -20.83 7.27
N PRO A 169 28.34 -21.75 6.27
CA PRO A 169 27.12 -22.46 5.92
C PRO A 169 26.74 -23.49 6.99
N HIS A 170 25.44 -23.77 7.05
CA HIS A 170 24.78 -24.92 7.65
C HIS A 170 25.44 -25.43 8.95
N ILE A 171 25.70 -24.49 9.86
CA ILE A 171 26.61 -24.67 11.02
C ILE A 171 26.22 -25.85 11.93
N ASP A 172 24.95 -26.24 11.93
CA ASP A 172 24.36 -27.29 12.75
C ASP A 172 24.33 -28.68 12.09
N SER A 173 24.73 -28.80 10.83
CA SER A 173 24.82 -30.05 10.08
C SER A 173 26.26 -30.49 9.82
N ASP A 174 26.42 -31.55 9.03
CA ASP A 174 27.73 -32.13 8.69
C ASP A 174 28.67 -31.07 8.13
N LYS A 175 29.94 -31.09 8.57
CA LYS A 175 30.96 -30.08 8.20
C LYS A 175 30.61 -28.65 8.61
N GLY A 176 29.53 -28.45 9.35
CA GLY A 176 29.17 -27.19 9.98
C GLY A 176 30.02 -26.93 11.24
N ILE A 177 30.43 -25.68 11.42
CA ILE A 177 31.35 -25.29 12.50
C ILE A 177 30.80 -25.61 13.90
N TYR A 178 29.49 -25.44 14.13
CA TYR A 178 28.87 -25.69 15.44
C TYR A 178 28.79 -27.18 15.77
N LYS A 179 28.61 -28.04 14.75
CA LYS A 179 28.58 -29.49 14.92
C LYS A 179 29.98 -30.08 15.11
N GLU A 180 30.93 -29.70 14.25
CA GLU A 180 32.23 -30.36 14.15
C GLU A 180 33.28 -29.84 15.16
N LEU A 181 33.38 -28.52 15.36
CA LEU A 181 34.36 -27.97 16.29
C LEU A 181 33.86 -28.05 17.72
N GLY A 182 34.71 -27.95 18.73
CA GLY A 182 34.30 -27.94 20.15
C GLY A 182 35.15 -27.02 21.02
N GLY A 183 34.65 -26.73 22.23
CA GLY A 183 35.39 -25.99 23.25
C GLY A 183 35.81 -24.57 22.82
N LEU A 184 36.97 -24.13 23.33
CA LEU A 184 37.52 -22.79 23.07
C LEU A 184 37.88 -22.57 21.60
N TYR A 185 38.29 -23.62 20.89
CA TYR A 185 38.61 -23.51 19.45
C TYR A 185 37.39 -23.09 18.62
N ARG A 186 36.22 -23.67 18.90
CA ARG A 186 34.95 -23.23 18.29
C ARG A 186 34.67 -21.77 18.63
N ALA A 187 34.89 -21.39 19.88
CA ALA A 187 34.65 -20.03 20.36
C ALA A 187 35.53 -19.01 19.63
N ASP A 188 36.81 -19.30 19.44
CA ASP A 188 37.73 -18.40 18.74
C ASP A 188 37.39 -18.27 17.25
N VAL A 189 37.05 -19.36 16.56
CA VAL A 189 36.51 -19.30 15.18
C VAL A 189 35.22 -18.47 15.13
N PHE A 190 34.30 -18.70 16.07
CA PHE A 190 33.05 -17.94 16.18
C PHE A 190 33.24 -16.48 16.59
N LYS A 191 34.41 -16.04 17.07
CA LYS A 191 34.70 -14.64 17.34
C LYS A 191 35.19 -13.87 16.12
N SER A 192 35.69 -14.56 15.10
CA SER A 192 36.34 -13.91 13.95
C SER A 192 35.41 -12.90 13.27
N ASP A 193 35.86 -11.64 13.20
CA ASP A 193 35.14 -10.55 12.54
C ASP A 193 35.13 -10.68 11.00
N ILE A 194 35.85 -11.66 10.44
CA ILE A 194 35.78 -11.95 9.01
C ILE A 194 34.48 -12.67 8.65
N ILE A 195 33.99 -13.56 9.51
CA ILE A 195 32.71 -14.27 9.28
C ILE A 195 31.56 -13.29 9.52
N CYS A 196 30.97 -12.76 8.45
CA CYS A 196 29.89 -11.78 8.54
C CYS A 196 28.51 -12.39 8.67
N ALA A 197 28.35 -13.65 8.25
CA ALA A 197 27.06 -14.32 8.18
C ALA A 197 27.16 -15.81 8.53
N VAL A 198 26.03 -16.42 8.94
CA VAL A 198 25.90 -17.87 9.17
C VAL A 198 24.54 -18.41 8.73
N SER A 199 24.47 -19.65 8.25
CA SER A 199 23.19 -20.36 8.06
C SER A 199 23.07 -21.55 8.98
N CYS A 200 21.83 -21.86 9.34
CA CYS A 200 21.49 -22.95 10.25
C CYS A 200 20.23 -23.62 9.74
N ASN A 201 20.27 -24.93 9.57
CA ASN A 201 19.16 -25.70 9.03
C ASN A 201 18.00 -25.82 10.02
N SER A 202 18.31 -25.96 11.32
CA SER A 202 17.34 -26.06 12.40
C SER A 202 17.11 -24.72 13.10
N SER A 203 15.87 -24.22 13.09
CA SER A 203 15.47 -23.03 13.86
C SER A 203 15.74 -23.19 15.37
N THR A 204 15.56 -24.40 15.89
CA THR A 204 15.81 -24.69 17.32
C THR A 204 17.29 -24.62 17.69
N GLN A 205 18.18 -25.04 16.78
CA GLN A 205 19.63 -24.94 17.00
C GLN A 205 20.10 -23.51 16.82
N LEU A 206 19.55 -22.80 15.82
CA LEU A 206 19.82 -21.38 15.60
C LEU A 206 19.55 -20.56 16.87
N GLU A 207 18.42 -20.79 17.53
CA GLU A 207 18.10 -20.12 18.80
C GLU A 207 19.12 -20.43 19.91
N LYS A 208 19.62 -21.67 19.99
CA LYS A 208 20.64 -22.04 20.98
C LYS A 208 21.97 -21.34 20.69
N VAL A 209 22.36 -21.28 19.42
CA VAL A 209 23.57 -20.56 18.98
C VAL A 209 23.45 -19.07 19.28
N GLN A 210 22.31 -18.45 18.97
CA GLN A 210 22.04 -17.04 19.30
C GLN A 210 22.14 -16.77 20.81
N LYS A 211 21.57 -17.66 21.64
CA LYS A 211 21.66 -17.55 23.11
C LYS A 211 23.10 -17.75 23.60
N LEU A 212 23.85 -18.68 23.00
CA LEU A 212 25.26 -18.92 23.32
C LEU A 212 26.09 -17.66 23.07
N ILE A 213 25.96 -17.06 21.89
CA ILE A 213 26.68 -15.83 21.51
C ILE A 213 26.32 -14.65 22.41
N LYS A 214 25.05 -14.54 22.81
CA LYS A 214 24.58 -13.44 23.65
C LYS A 214 25.03 -13.57 25.11
N ASN A 215 25.08 -14.78 25.65
CA ASN A 215 25.24 -15.00 27.09
C ASN A 215 26.66 -15.40 27.50
N ASP A 216 27.44 -16.04 26.63
CA ASP A 216 28.80 -16.47 26.92
C ASP A 216 29.82 -15.42 26.45
N THR A 217 30.63 -14.90 27.37
CA THR A 217 31.67 -13.91 27.07
C THR A 217 32.72 -14.43 26.09
N ASN A 218 32.92 -15.75 26.02
CA ASN A 218 33.82 -16.37 25.06
C ASN A 218 33.27 -16.38 23.63
N TYR A 219 32.03 -15.96 23.39
CA TYR A 219 31.47 -15.87 22.04
C TYR A 219 31.14 -14.42 21.65
N ARG A 220 31.62 -13.46 22.44
CA ARG A 220 31.37 -12.03 22.21
C ARG A 220 32.07 -11.56 20.94
N ARG A 221 31.29 -10.94 20.05
CA ARG A 221 31.73 -10.38 18.77
C ARG A 221 31.57 -8.86 18.76
N ASN A 222 32.22 -8.20 17.79
CA ASN A 222 32.09 -6.76 17.58
C ASN A 222 30.76 -6.36 16.92
N TYR A 223 30.17 -7.27 16.14
CA TYR A 223 28.87 -7.08 15.50
C TYR A 223 28.07 -8.40 15.46
N VAL A 224 26.76 -8.28 15.27
CA VAL A 224 25.84 -9.43 15.20
C VAL A 224 25.90 -10.04 13.79
N TRP A 225 25.99 -11.37 13.69
CA TRP A 225 25.93 -12.05 12.40
C TRP A 225 24.65 -11.73 11.62
N ALA A 226 24.76 -11.74 10.29
CA ALA A 226 23.61 -12.02 9.45
C ALA A 226 23.26 -13.51 9.55
N TYR A 227 22.04 -13.80 9.99
CA TYR A 227 21.49 -15.16 9.95
C TYR A 227 20.80 -15.34 8.60
N LEU A 228 21.40 -16.16 7.73
CA LEU A 228 20.91 -16.36 6.39
C LEU A 228 20.22 -17.71 6.24
N ASN A 229 19.14 -17.70 5.46
CA ASN A 229 18.57 -18.87 4.83
C ASN A 229 19.16 -19.00 3.42
N ALA A 230 19.75 -20.16 3.13
CA ALA A 230 20.32 -20.51 1.83
C ALA A 230 19.96 -21.96 1.49
N SER A 231 19.83 -22.27 0.20
CA SER A 231 19.25 -23.54 -0.24
C SER A 231 20.19 -24.74 -0.13
N ASP A 232 21.52 -24.50 -0.22
CA ASP A 232 22.52 -25.57 -0.36
C ASP A 232 22.17 -26.49 -1.56
N ALA A 233 21.78 -25.85 -2.67
CA ALA A 233 21.14 -26.53 -3.79
C ALA A 233 22.12 -27.45 -4.54
N HIS A 234 21.80 -28.74 -4.59
CA HIS A 234 22.52 -29.77 -5.35
C HIS A 234 21.73 -30.28 -6.57
N ARG A 235 20.54 -29.72 -6.79
CA ARG A 235 19.64 -29.94 -7.92
C ARG A 235 19.03 -28.61 -8.36
N ILE A 236 18.56 -28.56 -9.59
CA ILE A 236 17.83 -27.40 -10.14
C ILE A 236 16.62 -27.07 -9.25
N GLU A 237 15.85 -28.09 -8.84
CA GLU A 237 14.63 -27.89 -8.03
C GLU A 237 14.89 -27.28 -6.65
N ASP A 238 16.12 -27.42 -6.13
CA ASP A 238 16.54 -26.93 -4.82
C ASP A 238 16.85 -25.44 -4.81
N VAL A 239 17.25 -24.87 -5.95
CA VAL A 239 17.58 -23.45 -6.11
C VAL A 239 16.44 -22.58 -5.56
N GLY A 240 16.73 -21.69 -4.62
CA GLY A 240 15.73 -20.82 -4.01
C GLY A 240 14.69 -21.51 -3.12
N LYS A 241 14.89 -22.76 -2.69
CA LYS A 241 14.03 -23.41 -1.66
C LYS A 241 14.10 -22.69 -0.32
N LYS A 242 15.28 -22.18 0.05
CA LYS A 242 15.51 -21.32 1.20
C LYS A 242 16.22 -20.06 0.71
N THR A 243 15.77 -18.90 1.16
CA THR A 243 16.28 -17.60 0.68
C THR A 243 16.28 -16.58 1.79
N SER A 244 17.14 -15.58 1.68
CA SER A 244 17.12 -14.40 2.55
C SER A 244 16.74 -13.17 1.75
N PHE A 245 16.38 -12.07 2.42
CA PHE A 245 16.11 -10.80 1.76
C PHE A 245 17.09 -9.72 2.24
N ALA A 246 17.71 -9.03 1.29
CA ALA A 246 18.61 -7.91 1.55
C ALA A 246 17.97 -6.59 1.07
N LYS A 247 17.90 -5.60 1.96
CA LYS A 247 17.50 -4.23 1.63
C LYS A 247 18.72 -3.47 1.12
N LEU A 248 18.79 -3.21 -0.18
CA LEU A 248 19.91 -2.49 -0.79
C LEU A 248 19.45 -1.19 -1.45
N GLU A 249 20.21 -0.11 -1.24
CA GLU A 249 20.06 1.16 -1.97
C GLU A 249 20.54 1.04 -3.41
N THR A 250 21.67 0.37 -3.60
CA THR A 250 22.30 0.13 -4.91
C THR A 250 22.70 -1.34 -5.04
N LYS A 251 22.63 -1.88 -6.27
CA LYS A 251 23.05 -3.26 -6.57
C LYS A 251 24.56 -3.35 -6.75
N THR A 252 25.32 -3.14 -5.67
CA THR A 252 26.79 -3.27 -5.66
C THR A 252 27.25 -4.26 -4.60
N PHE A 253 28.40 -4.89 -4.84
CA PHE A 253 28.96 -5.90 -3.93
C PHE A 253 29.24 -5.31 -2.53
N GLU A 254 29.76 -4.09 -2.48
CA GLU A 254 30.02 -3.34 -1.24
C GLU A 254 28.73 -3.07 -0.46
N ALA A 255 27.64 -2.71 -1.14
CA ALA A 255 26.34 -2.51 -0.50
C ALA A 255 25.81 -3.81 0.12
N LEU A 256 25.92 -4.94 -0.59
CA LEU A 256 25.53 -6.24 -0.06
C LEU A 256 26.40 -6.65 1.14
N LYS A 257 27.72 -6.45 1.07
CA LYS A 257 28.63 -6.71 2.18
C LYS A 257 28.29 -5.86 3.40
N ASN A 258 28.05 -4.56 3.22
CA ASN A 258 27.65 -3.66 4.29
C ASN A 258 26.30 -4.04 4.91
N ALA A 259 25.34 -4.51 4.10
CA ALA A 259 24.06 -5.01 4.58
C ALA A 259 24.21 -6.25 5.47
N LEU A 260 25.10 -7.19 5.11
CA LEU A 260 25.39 -8.38 5.92
C LEU A 260 26.08 -8.01 7.25
N MET A 261 26.96 -7.01 7.25
CA MET A 261 27.61 -6.51 8.47
C MET A 261 26.64 -5.76 9.41
N ASN A 262 25.59 -5.15 8.86
CA ASN A 262 24.54 -4.43 9.60
C ASN A 262 23.21 -5.19 9.56
N SER A 263 23.27 -6.51 9.80
CA SER A 263 22.19 -7.45 9.48
C SER A 263 20.83 -7.11 10.09
N THR A 264 20.79 -6.50 11.28
CA THR A 264 19.56 -6.18 12.00
C THR A 264 18.66 -5.18 11.27
N GLU A 265 19.22 -4.36 10.38
CA GLU A 265 18.47 -3.33 9.65
C GLU A 265 18.25 -3.72 8.17
N PHE A 266 19.19 -4.49 7.60
CA PHE A 266 19.23 -4.72 6.16
C PHE A 266 18.94 -6.16 5.73
N ILE A 267 18.93 -7.14 6.65
CA ILE A 267 18.64 -8.54 6.36
C ILE A 267 17.34 -8.98 7.02
N SER A 268 16.50 -9.67 6.27
CA SER A 268 15.21 -10.15 6.76
C SER A 268 14.85 -11.51 6.17
N ASP A 269 14.00 -12.23 6.89
CA ASP A 269 13.41 -13.50 6.44
C ASP A 269 12.06 -13.32 5.75
N ILE A 270 11.55 -12.09 5.67
CA ILE A 270 10.23 -11.75 5.15
C ILE A 270 10.38 -10.79 3.99
N GLU A 271 9.73 -11.07 2.86
CA GLU A 271 9.72 -10.17 1.70
C GLU A 271 8.93 -8.90 2.01
N ASN A 272 7.75 -9.04 2.62
CA ASN A 272 6.87 -7.92 2.91
C ASN A 272 7.08 -7.35 4.34
N GLN A 273 7.85 -6.27 4.45
CA GLN A 273 8.09 -5.58 5.72
C GLN A 273 6.80 -5.01 6.35
N ASP A 274 5.79 -4.66 5.57
CA ASP A 274 4.52 -4.16 6.10
C ASP A 274 3.80 -5.25 6.90
N ILE A 275 3.87 -6.52 6.45
CA ILE A 275 3.32 -7.66 7.19
C ILE A 275 4.08 -7.87 8.50
N GLU A 276 5.41 -7.77 8.47
CA GLU A 276 6.23 -7.87 9.67
C GLU A 276 5.90 -6.76 10.68
N MET A 277 5.84 -5.51 10.22
CA MET A 277 5.44 -4.36 11.03
C MET A 277 4.02 -4.50 11.56
N PHE A 278 3.09 -5.01 10.74
CA PHE A 278 1.73 -5.28 11.12
C PHE A 278 1.66 -6.33 12.25
N ILE A 279 2.35 -7.46 12.10
CA ILE A 279 2.45 -8.51 13.13
C ILE A 279 3.06 -7.93 14.41
N LYS A 280 4.19 -7.22 14.33
CA LYS A 280 4.82 -6.56 15.48
C LYS A 280 3.87 -5.58 16.18
N SER A 281 3.08 -4.82 15.42
CA SER A 281 2.10 -3.88 15.96
C SER A 281 0.95 -4.58 16.69
N LEU A 282 0.45 -5.70 16.15
CA LEU A 282 -0.61 -6.51 16.75
C LEU A 282 -0.16 -7.14 18.07
N VAL A 283 1.08 -7.65 18.09
CA VAL A 283 1.66 -8.24 19.30
C VAL A 283 1.94 -7.18 20.36
N LYS A 284 2.52 -6.02 19.99
CA LYS A 284 2.77 -4.90 20.92
C LYS A 284 1.50 -4.38 21.58
N ARG A 285 0.39 -4.32 20.83
CA ARG A 285 -0.93 -3.91 21.36
C ARG A 285 -1.63 -5.01 22.18
N GLN A 286 -1.05 -6.20 22.27
CA GLN A 286 -1.65 -7.39 22.91
C GLN A 286 -3.07 -7.67 22.41
N ARG A 287 -3.31 -7.57 21.11
CA ARG A 287 -4.63 -7.80 20.48
C ARG A 287 -4.68 -9.08 19.64
N ALA A 288 -3.72 -9.99 19.85
CA ALA A 288 -3.61 -11.22 19.08
C ALA A 288 -3.35 -12.45 19.98
N ILE A 289 -3.88 -13.60 19.55
CA ILE A 289 -3.55 -14.92 20.08
C ILE A 289 -2.39 -15.47 19.27
N MET A 290 -1.24 -15.73 19.92
CA MET A 290 -0.02 -16.20 19.26
C MET A 290 0.12 -17.71 19.43
N ILE A 291 0.43 -18.42 18.34
CA ILE A 291 0.65 -19.86 18.37
C ILE A 291 1.92 -20.23 17.60
N SER A 292 2.80 -20.97 18.28
CA SER A 292 4.16 -21.24 17.83
C SER A 292 4.41 -22.68 17.39
N ASN A 293 3.43 -23.60 17.54
CA ASN A 293 3.72 -25.04 17.57
C ASN A 293 2.87 -25.88 16.60
N ASP A 294 3.53 -26.78 15.86
CA ASP A 294 2.97 -27.58 14.75
C ASP A 294 2.30 -28.90 15.20
N ASN A 295 2.74 -29.50 16.32
CA ASN A 295 2.46 -30.92 16.61
C ASN A 295 1.05 -31.26 17.18
N ASN A 296 0.22 -30.27 17.55
CA ASN A 296 -1.13 -30.52 18.08
C ASN A 296 -2.17 -29.47 17.64
N LEU A 297 -1.83 -28.62 16.66
CA LEU A 297 -2.66 -27.48 16.28
C LEU A 297 -4.02 -27.94 15.76
N GLN A 298 -4.09 -29.05 15.02
CA GLN A 298 -5.34 -29.48 14.37
C GLN A 298 -6.50 -29.71 15.35
N ASN A 299 -6.24 -30.24 16.55
CA ASN A 299 -7.27 -30.51 17.57
C ASN A 299 -7.54 -29.30 18.47
N GLU A 300 -6.56 -28.42 18.66
CA GLU A 300 -6.68 -27.24 19.53
C GLU A 300 -7.16 -25.99 18.77
N PHE A 301 -7.04 -25.95 17.45
CA PHE A 301 -7.37 -24.76 16.65
C PHE A 301 -8.86 -24.38 16.75
N VAL A 302 -9.76 -25.37 16.80
CA VAL A 302 -11.19 -25.16 17.02
C VAL A 302 -11.44 -24.47 18.36
N LYS A 303 -10.73 -24.87 19.43
CA LYS A 303 -10.82 -24.25 20.76
C LYS A 303 -10.29 -22.83 20.74
N VAL A 304 -9.20 -22.57 20.00
CA VAL A 304 -8.61 -21.24 19.87
C VAL A 304 -9.56 -20.29 19.12
N ILE A 305 -10.16 -20.71 18.00
CA ILE A 305 -11.15 -19.90 17.28
C ILE A 305 -12.37 -19.65 18.18
N CYS A 306 -12.85 -20.66 18.90
CA CYS A 306 -13.95 -20.49 19.86
C CYS A 306 -13.60 -19.45 20.95
N ALA A 307 -12.39 -19.50 21.50
CA ALA A 307 -11.89 -18.52 22.46
C ALA A 307 -11.76 -17.12 21.89
N ALA A 308 -11.26 -16.98 20.66
CA ALA A 308 -11.13 -15.71 19.95
C ALA A 308 -12.51 -15.06 19.71
N LEU A 309 -13.50 -15.85 19.25
CA LEU A 309 -14.86 -15.37 19.02
C LEU A 309 -15.56 -14.90 20.30
N ASN A 310 -15.22 -15.49 21.46
CA ASN A 310 -15.77 -15.16 22.76
C ASN A 310 -14.97 -14.13 23.56
N SER A 311 -13.89 -13.60 23.00
CA SER A 311 -13.03 -12.61 23.67
C SER A 311 -12.82 -11.38 22.80
N GLU A 312 -12.07 -10.41 23.31
CA GLU A 312 -11.71 -9.19 22.57
C GLU A 312 -10.63 -9.44 21.50
N TYR A 313 -10.00 -10.62 21.51
CA TYR A 313 -8.90 -11.00 20.65
C TYR A 313 -9.43 -11.55 19.31
N ARG A 314 -9.53 -10.69 18.31
CA ARG A 314 -10.05 -11.04 16.97
C ARG A 314 -9.00 -11.47 15.96
N CYS A 315 -7.74 -11.51 16.39
CA CYS A 315 -6.60 -11.85 15.56
C CYS A 315 -5.90 -13.08 16.12
N ILE A 316 -5.65 -14.07 15.28
CA ILE A 316 -4.87 -15.27 15.62
C ILE A 316 -3.67 -15.30 14.69
N ILE A 317 -2.47 -15.42 15.25
CA ILE A 317 -1.21 -15.43 14.52
C ILE A 317 -0.54 -16.78 14.71
N LEU A 318 -0.32 -17.50 13.61
CA LEU A 318 0.39 -18.77 13.57
C LEU A 318 1.83 -18.56 13.12
N GLY A 319 2.78 -19.24 13.77
CA GLY A 319 4.21 -19.11 13.49
C GLY A 319 4.90 -18.01 14.29
N VAL A 320 4.31 -17.55 15.39
CA VAL A 320 4.91 -16.57 16.32
C VAL A 320 5.01 -17.16 17.72
N ASP A 321 6.17 -17.02 18.34
CA ASP A 321 6.42 -17.51 19.69
C ASP A 321 5.87 -16.60 20.81
N LYS A 322 5.98 -17.05 22.05
CA LYS A 322 5.53 -16.29 23.22
C LYS A 322 6.32 -14.98 23.44
N ASP A 323 7.52 -14.89 22.87
CA ASP A 323 8.41 -13.74 22.95
C ASP A 323 8.21 -12.79 21.75
N ALA A 324 7.13 -12.94 20.98
CA ALA A 324 6.80 -12.15 19.80
C ALA A 324 7.76 -12.33 18.61
N ARG A 325 8.55 -13.41 18.59
CA ARG A 325 9.49 -13.71 17.50
C ARG A 325 8.80 -14.52 16.42
N ILE A 326 9.06 -14.17 15.17
CA ILE A 326 8.52 -14.85 14.01
C ILE A 326 9.40 -16.07 13.71
N VAL A 327 8.85 -17.26 13.93
CA VAL A 327 9.55 -18.54 13.74
C VAL A 327 9.00 -19.31 12.53
N GLY A 328 7.75 -19.05 12.18
CA GLY A 328 6.99 -19.74 11.13
C GLY A 328 6.42 -21.08 11.57
N THR A 329 5.48 -21.61 10.80
CA THR A 329 4.81 -22.92 10.93
C THR A 329 4.97 -23.72 9.64
N THR A 330 4.91 -25.04 9.72
CA THR A 330 4.92 -25.90 8.51
C THR A 330 3.55 -26.01 7.85
N ILE A 331 2.51 -25.46 8.48
CA ILE A 331 1.14 -25.49 7.97
C ILE A 331 1.08 -24.68 6.69
N SER A 332 0.60 -25.29 5.62
CA SER A 332 0.38 -24.60 4.34
C SER A 332 -0.91 -23.80 4.36
N ARG A 333 -1.07 -22.90 3.38
CA ARG A 333 -2.30 -22.13 3.22
C ARG A 333 -3.54 -23.02 3.11
N ASP A 334 -3.47 -24.08 2.30
CA ASP A 334 -4.58 -25.01 2.07
C ASP A 334 -4.95 -25.80 3.33
N GLU A 335 -3.97 -26.14 4.15
CA GLU A 335 -4.20 -26.80 5.44
C GLU A 335 -4.85 -25.85 6.44
N LEU A 336 -4.45 -24.59 6.47
CA LEU A 336 -5.08 -23.57 7.29
C LEU A 336 -6.55 -23.34 6.89
N ASP A 337 -6.83 -23.24 5.59
CA ASP A 337 -8.20 -23.06 5.11
C ASP A 337 -9.08 -24.26 5.52
N LYS A 338 -8.56 -25.49 5.44
CA LYS A 338 -9.25 -26.69 5.98
C LYS A 338 -9.51 -26.59 7.48
N LEU A 339 -8.56 -26.07 8.26
CA LEU A 339 -8.72 -25.90 9.71
C LEU A 339 -9.79 -24.86 10.05
N VAL A 340 -9.84 -23.75 9.30
CA VAL A 340 -10.88 -22.73 9.44
C VAL A 340 -12.24 -23.30 9.07
N ASP A 341 -12.33 -24.05 7.98
CA ASP A 341 -13.58 -24.67 7.51
C ASP A 341 -14.10 -25.76 8.46
N ASN A 342 -13.21 -26.56 9.04
CA ASN A 342 -13.59 -27.51 10.09
C ASN A 342 -14.12 -26.76 11.32
N SER A 343 -13.45 -25.68 11.73
CA SER A 343 -13.92 -24.83 12.83
C SER A 343 -15.30 -24.23 12.55
N ARG A 344 -15.61 -23.86 11.30
CA ARG A 344 -16.95 -23.38 10.87
C ARG A 344 -18.05 -24.41 11.06
N LYS A 345 -17.73 -25.70 10.88
CA LYS A 345 -18.69 -26.80 11.04
C LYS A 345 -18.92 -27.14 12.51
N ASP A 346 -17.86 -27.04 13.31
CA ASP A 346 -17.85 -27.49 14.70
C ASP A 346 -18.24 -26.40 15.70
N ILE A 347 -18.13 -25.11 15.36
CA ILE A 347 -18.47 -24.00 16.26
C ILE A 347 -19.85 -23.43 15.93
N VAL A 348 -20.73 -23.40 16.93
CA VAL A 348 -22.04 -22.76 16.82
C VAL A 348 -21.88 -21.24 16.77
N ASN A 349 -22.70 -20.57 15.94
CA ASN A 349 -22.66 -19.12 15.69
C ASN A 349 -21.40 -18.60 14.98
N PHE A 350 -20.61 -19.47 14.34
CA PHE A 350 -19.46 -19.06 13.52
C PHE A 350 -19.76 -18.99 12.01
N GLN A 351 -20.82 -19.66 11.53
CA GLN A 351 -21.09 -19.89 10.10
C GLN A 351 -21.05 -18.61 9.24
N ASN A 352 -21.58 -17.48 9.74
CA ASN A 352 -21.70 -16.23 9.00
C ASN A 352 -20.57 -15.22 9.26
N ASN A 353 -19.52 -15.58 10.02
CA ASN A 353 -18.43 -14.66 10.30
C ASN A 353 -17.40 -14.69 9.15
N PRO A 354 -17.17 -13.59 8.42
CA PRO A 354 -16.15 -13.57 7.39
C PRO A 354 -14.77 -13.60 8.04
N VAL A 355 -13.94 -14.54 7.60
CA VAL A 355 -12.57 -14.72 8.09
C VAL A 355 -11.63 -14.19 7.02
N GLY A 356 -10.82 -13.19 7.35
CA GLY A 356 -9.68 -12.79 6.54
C GLY A 356 -8.47 -13.62 6.93
N VAL A 357 -7.65 -14.02 5.97
CA VAL A 357 -6.41 -14.72 6.26
C VAL A 357 -5.31 -14.14 5.39
N ILE A 358 -4.27 -13.63 6.05
CA ILE A 358 -3.03 -13.18 5.41
C ILE A 358 -2.01 -14.29 5.61
N THR A 359 -1.24 -14.62 4.58
CA THR A 359 -0.24 -15.68 4.63
C THR A 359 1.01 -15.20 3.93
N GLU A 360 2.13 -15.35 4.61
CA GLU A 360 3.44 -14.99 4.10
C GLU A 360 4.38 -16.19 4.26
N GLN A 361 5.15 -16.49 3.22
CA GLN A 361 6.20 -17.51 3.30
C GLN A 361 7.51 -16.84 3.74
N LEU A 362 8.09 -17.37 4.81
CA LEU A 362 9.39 -16.96 5.31
C LEU A 362 10.52 -17.56 4.47
N GLY A 363 11.67 -16.92 4.52
CA GLY A 363 12.91 -17.35 3.87
C GLY A 363 13.39 -18.75 4.26
N ASN A 364 13.02 -19.24 5.44
CA ASN A 364 13.29 -20.60 5.92
C ASN A 364 12.30 -21.66 5.38
N ALA A 365 11.47 -21.30 4.41
CA ALA A 365 10.39 -22.10 3.81
C ALA A 365 9.19 -22.43 4.72
N ARG A 366 9.12 -21.85 5.93
CA ARG A 366 7.93 -21.93 6.81
C ARG A 366 6.96 -20.79 6.50
N TYR A 367 5.73 -20.90 6.98
CA TYR A 367 4.70 -19.89 6.77
C TYR A 367 4.37 -19.13 8.05
N VAL A 368 3.89 -17.90 7.90
CA VAL A 368 3.23 -17.15 8.96
C VAL A 368 1.83 -16.85 8.49
N HIS A 369 0.84 -17.10 9.34
CA HIS A 369 -0.54 -16.82 9.02
C HIS A 369 -1.15 -15.87 10.04
N VAL A 370 -1.86 -14.87 9.54
CA VAL A 370 -2.68 -13.97 10.35
C VAL A 370 -4.13 -14.21 10.00
N VAL A 371 -4.88 -14.80 10.93
CA VAL A 371 -6.32 -15.07 10.82
C VAL A 371 -7.08 -13.97 11.52
N LEU A 372 -7.90 -13.23 10.76
CA LEU A 372 -8.67 -12.08 11.20
C LEU A 372 -10.17 -12.43 11.22
N LEU A 373 -10.76 -12.40 12.40
CA LEU A 373 -12.20 -12.51 12.60
C LEU A 373 -12.82 -11.13 12.41
N LYS A 374 -13.39 -10.86 11.22
CA LYS A 374 -13.78 -9.50 10.84
C LYS A 374 -14.92 -8.95 11.71
N ASN A 375 -15.89 -9.79 12.04
CA ASN A 375 -17.06 -9.38 12.79
C ASN A 375 -17.01 -9.89 14.24
N PRO A 376 -17.42 -9.08 15.24
CA PRO A 376 -17.65 -9.60 16.58
C PRO A 376 -18.80 -10.62 16.54
N ALA A 377 -18.66 -11.72 17.27
CA ALA A 377 -19.77 -12.66 17.42
C ALA A 377 -20.93 -11.99 18.17
N THR A 378 -22.14 -12.09 17.63
CA THR A 378 -23.36 -11.51 18.20
C THR A 378 -23.98 -12.38 19.29
N ALA A 379 -23.65 -13.66 19.31
CA ALA A 379 -24.13 -14.64 20.27
C ALA A 379 -22.97 -15.50 20.79
N LEU A 380 -23.19 -16.17 21.93
CA LEU A 380 -22.22 -17.09 22.53
C LEU A 380 -21.80 -18.17 21.52
N CYS A 381 -20.49 -18.37 21.35
CA CYS A 381 -19.92 -19.42 20.51
C CYS A 381 -19.50 -20.59 21.39
N TYR A 382 -19.83 -21.82 20.99
CA TYR A 382 -19.46 -23.05 21.69
C TYR A 382 -19.23 -24.20 20.71
N ILE A 383 -18.50 -25.22 21.16
CA ILE A 383 -18.18 -26.39 20.35
C ILE A 383 -19.38 -27.34 20.34
N LYS A 384 -19.88 -27.67 19.14
CA LYS A 384 -21.12 -28.43 18.93
C LYS A 384 -21.10 -29.85 19.50
N SER A 385 -19.93 -30.48 19.56
CA SER A 385 -19.79 -31.87 20.03
C SER A 385 -19.75 -32.01 21.55
N SER A 386 -19.31 -30.97 22.27
CA SER A 386 -19.07 -31.02 23.72
C SER A 386 -19.85 -29.97 24.51
N ASP A 387 -20.55 -29.05 23.84
CA ASP A 387 -21.21 -27.87 24.41
C ASP A 387 -20.26 -27.01 25.28
N GLU A 388 -18.96 -27.08 25.00
CA GLU A 388 -17.95 -26.36 25.74
C GLU A 388 -17.70 -24.98 25.14
N VAL A 389 -17.60 -24.00 26.03
CA VAL A 389 -17.22 -22.62 25.71
C VAL A 389 -15.75 -22.43 26.09
N TYR A 390 -14.98 -21.79 25.21
CA TYR A 390 -13.60 -21.41 25.47
C TYR A 390 -13.46 -19.88 25.47
N VAL A 391 -12.51 -19.37 26.25
CA VAL A 391 -12.13 -17.96 26.35
C VAL A 391 -10.61 -17.84 26.41
N TYR A 392 -10.09 -16.66 26.03
CA TYR A 392 -8.66 -16.38 26.03
C TYR A 392 -8.28 -15.39 27.13
N SER A 393 -7.36 -15.79 28.01
CA SER A 393 -6.79 -14.93 29.06
C SER A 393 -5.30 -15.25 29.20
N LYS A 394 -4.49 -14.88 28.19
CA LYS A 394 -3.09 -15.28 27.94
C LYS A 394 -2.90 -16.69 27.39
N GLU A 395 -3.82 -17.61 27.72
CA GLU A 395 -3.93 -18.91 27.11
C GLU A 395 -5.40 -19.27 26.88
N THR A 396 -5.63 -20.20 25.96
CA THR A 396 -6.96 -20.75 25.68
C THR A 396 -7.37 -21.65 26.83
N ARG A 397 -8.48 -21.33 27.49
CA ARG A 397 -9.04 -22.13 28.59
C ARG A 397 -10.54 -22.32 28.44
N LYS A 398 -11.08 -23.35 29.10
CA LYS A 398 -12.52 -23.53 29.24
C LYS A 398 -13.12 -22.37 30.07
N ALA A 399 -14.25 -21.85 29.61
CA ALA A 399 -14.95 -20.73 30.25
C ALA A 399 -15.62 -21.20 31.55
N LYS A 400 -15.60 -20.35 32.58
CA LYS A 400 -16.40 -20.52 33.79
C LYS A 400 -17.82 -19.98 33.53
N ILE A 401 -18.77 -20.35 34.39
CA ILE A 401 -20.14 -19.83 34.32
C ILE A 401 -20.16 -18.29 34.36
N SER A 402 -19.33 -17.69 35.23
CA SER A 402 -19.16 -16.23 35.32
C SER A 402 -18.65 -15.59 34.02
N ASP A 403 -17.76 -16.26 33.28
CA ASP A 403 -17.26 -15.75 32.00
C ASP A 403 -18.39 -15.77 30.96
N ILE A 404 -19.18 -16.84 30.94
CA ILE A 404 -20.32 -17.00 30.02
C ILE A 404 -21.39 -15.95 30.29
N GLU A 405 -21.77 -15.74 31.55
CA GLU A 405 -22.74 -14.71 31.95
C GLU A 405 -22.29 -13.33 31.51
N TYR A 406 -21.02 -12.97 31.76
CA TYR A 406 -20.45 -11.70 31.34
C TYR A 406 -20.51 -11.48 29.83
N ILE A 407 -20.11 -12.48 29.04
CA ILE A 407 -20.14 -12.41 27.57
C ILE A 407 -21.57 -12.20 27.06
N VAL A 408 -22.53 -12.94 27.60
CA VAL A 408 -23.94 -12.84 27.19
C VAL A 408 -24.53 -11.48 27.56
N GLN A 409 -24.28 -10.99 28.78
CA GLN A 409 -24.78 -9.70 29.25
C GLN A 409 -24.23 -8.54 28.40
N ASN A 410 -22.91 -8.50 28.17
CA ASN A 410 -22.30 -7.44 27.37
C ASN A 410 -22.79 -7.41 25.92
N ARG A 411 -23.01 -8.59 25.31
CA ARG A 411 -23.55 -8.67 23.95
C ARG A 411 -24.99 -8.19 23.87
N LEU A 412 -25.80 -8.52 24.88
CA LEU A 412 -27.17 -8.02 24.98
C LEU A 412 -27.20 -6.50 25.12
N LEU A 413 -26.38 -5.94 26.00
CA LEU A 413 -26.25 -4.49 26.20
C LEU A 413 -25.81 -3.79 24.90
N SER A 414 -24.75 -4.27 24.25
CA SER A 414 -24.30 -3.71 22.97
C SER A 414 -25.35 -3.81 21.87
N GLY A 415 -26.17 -4.88 21.86
CA GLY A 415 -27.31 -5.01 20.96
C GLY A 415 -28.40 -3.97 21.22
N LEU A 416 -28.69 -3.67 22.49
CA LEU A 416 -29.66 -2.66 22.90
C LEU A 416 -29.17 -1.24 22.57
N GLU A 417 -27.90 -0.94 22.79
CA GLU A 417 -27.29 0.34 22.42
C GLU A 417 -27.43 0.64 20.93
N LYS A 418 -27.16 -0.34 20.06
CA LYS A 418 -27.37 -0.20 18.60
C LYS A 418 -28.83 0.06 18.24
N PHE A 419 -29.76 -0.58 18.95
CA PHE A 419 -31.19 -0.34 18.75
C PHE A 419 -31.57 1.08 19.16
N GLN A 420 -31.01 1.58 20.26
CA GLN A 420 -31.18 2.95 20.71
C GLN A 420 -30.61 3.95 19.70
N GLU A 421 -29.36 3.76 19.24
CA GLU A 421 -28.71 4.63 18.23
C GLU A 421 -29.55 4.75 16.96
N LYS A 422 -30.10 3.62 16.47
CA LYS A 422 -30.99 3.64 15.30
C LYS A 422 -32.26 4.45 15.56
N ASN A 423 -32.84 4.33 16.75
CA ASN A 423 -34.03 5.11 17.12
C ASN A 423 -33.69 6.59 17.26
N ASP A 424 -32.54 6.93 17.83
CA ASP A 424 -32.07 8.30 17.99
C ASP A 424 -31.85 8.96 16.62
N ASN A 425 -31.22 8.25 15.67
CA ASN A 425 -31.10 8.70 14.28
C ASN A 425 -32.47 8.93 13.63
N THR A 426 -33.39 7.97 13.80
CA THR A 426 -34.77 8.10 13.28
C THR A 426 -35.49 9.31 13.89
N ILE A 427 -35.32 9.55 15.18
CA ILE A 427 -35.89 10.72 15.89
C ILE A 427 -35.29 12.01 15.33
N SER A 428 -33.99 12.04 15.06
CA SER A 428 -33.32 13.19 14.43
C SER A 428 -33.92 13.49 13.05
N GLU A 429 -34.02 12.49 12.18
CA GLU A 429 -34.62 12.66 10.84
C GLU A 429 -36.07 13.17 10.93
N ILE A 430 -36.86 12.71 11.89
CA ILE A 430 -38.23 13.20 12.10
C ILE A 430 -38.23 14.66 12.54
N LYS A 431 -37.34 15.06 13.47
CA LYS A 431 -37.21 16.46 13.90
C LYS A 431 -36.84 17.38 12.74
N ASP A 432 -35.89 16.97 11.90
CA ASP A 432 -35.45 17.73 10.74
C ASP A 432 -36.60 17.90 9.73
N ASN A 433 -37.31 16.80 9.43
CA ASN A 433 -38.48 16.85 8.56
C ASN A 433 -39.60 17.75 9.13
N LEU A 434 -39.83 17.75 10.44
CA LEU A 434 -40.81 18.63 11.08
C LEU A 434 -40.45 20.11 10.88
N ASN A 435 -39.17 20.48 10.96
CA ASN A 435 -38.71 21.87 10.70
C ASN A 435 -39.09 22.34 9.29
N THR A 436 -39.04 21.46 8.29
CA THR A 436 -39.44 21.80 6.91
C THR A 436 -40.92 22.18 6.78
N VAL A 437 -41.79 21.74 7.69
CA VAL A 437 -43.24 22.03 7.66
C VAL A 437 -43.61 23.29 8.45
N GLN A 438 -42.75 23.74 9.37
CA GLN A 438 -43.01 24.91 10.21
C GLN A 438 -43.10 26.21 9.40
N TYR A 439 -43.81 27.21 9.95
CA TYR A 439 -43.95 28.57 9.42
C TYR A 439 -44.41 28.68 7.94
N PRO A 440 -45.48 27.98 7.52
CA PRO A 440 -45.89 27.93 6.10
C PRO A 440 -46.20 29.30 5.49
N VAL A 441 -46.76 30.23 6.27
CA VAL A 441 -47.07 31.60 5.80
C VAL A 441 -45.80 32.40 5.54
N GLU A 442 -44.80 32.34 6.43
CA GLU A 442 -43.53 33.05 6.25
C GLU A 442 -42.74 32.46 5.07
N LYS A 443 -42.74 31.13 4.93
CA LYS A 443 -42.13 30.45 3.78
C LYS A 443 -42.80 30.89 2.46
N TYR A 444 -44.12 31.00 2.41
CA TYR A 444 -44.82 31.47 1.22
C TYR A 444 -44.49 32.93 0.89
N LYS A 445 -44.40 33.82 1.89
CA LYS A 445 -43.95 35.21 1.69
C LYS A 445 -42.54 35.26 1.10
N LEU A 446 -41.61 34.50 1.69
CA LEU A 446 -40.22 34.41 1.21
C LEU A 446 -40.16 33.91 -0.24
N PHE A 447 -40.95 32.88 -0.57
CA PHE A 447 -41.10 32.35 -1.92
C PHE A 447 -41.56 33.44 -2.89
N LYS A 448 -42.58 34.24 -2.52
CA LYS A 448 -43.07 35.35 -3.36
C LYS A 448 -42.08 36.50 -3.50
N THR A 449 -41.28 36.79 -2.47
CA THR A 449 -40.20 37.78 -2.56
C THR A 449 -39.19 37.38 -3.63
N LEU A 450 -38.82 36.11 -3.69
CA LEU A 450 -37.86 35.59 -4.66
C LEU A 450 -38.41 35.55 -6.09
N GLU A 451 -39.72 35.32 -6.26
CA GLU A 451 -40.36 35.34 -7.58
C GLU A 451 -40.58 36.74 -8.16
N ASN A 452 -40.46 37.78 -7.33
CA ASN A 452 -40.80 39.13 -7.77
C ASN A 452 -39.80 39.66 -8.81
N GLY A 453 -40.28 39.91 -10.03
CA GLY A 453 -39.44 40.41 -11.14
C GLY A 453 -38.39 39.41 -11.63
N MET A 454 -38.56 38.12 -11.33
CA MET A 454 -37.63 37.07 -11.71
C MET A 454 -37.62 36.82 -13.23
N ARG A 455 -36.49 36.29 -13.72
CA ARG A 455 -36.35 35.76 -15.08
C ARG A 455 -35.97 34.28 -15.00
N TYR A 456 -36.44 33.45 -15.90
CA TYR A 456 -36.04 32.04 -15.93
C TYR A 456 -34.65 31.90 -16.55
N LEU A 457 -33.77 31.11 -15.95
CA LEU A 457 -32.41 30.89 -16.46
C LEU A 457 -32.43 30.45 -17.92
N ALA A 458 -33.34 29.54 -18.29
CA ALA A 458 -33.53 29.03 -19.65
C ALA A 458 -33.77 30.13 -20.72
N THR A 459 -34.23 31.32 -20.31
CA THR A 459 -34.43 32.47 -21.23
C THR A 459 -33.19 33.37 -21.36
N LEU A 460 -32.25 33.28 -20.44
CA LEU A 460 -31.06 34.12 -20.35
C LEU A 460 -29.80 33.48 -20.94
N VAL A 461 -29.88 32.19 -21.27
CA VAL A 461 -28.71 31.38 -21.61
C VAL A 461 -28.99 30.47 -22.81
N LYS A 462 -27.95 30.18 -23.58
CA LYS A 462 -27.90 29.03 -24.47
C LYS A 462 -27.23 27.91 -23.71
N TYR A 463 -27.83 26.73 -23.75
CA TYR A 463 -27.22 25.53 -23.19
C TYR A 463 -26.86 24.55 -24.31
N LYS A 464 -25.82 23.76 -24.09
CA LYS A 464 -25.46 22.60 -24.88
C LYS A 464 -25.36 21.42 -23.95
N HIS A 465 -26.15 20.39 -24.21
CA HIS A 465 -26.01 19.10 -23.55
C HIS A 465 -24.83 18.35 -24.18
N VAL A 466 -24.01 17.76 -23.33
CA VAL A 466 -22.87 16.92 -23.70
C VAL A 466 -23.02 15.59 -22.99
N GLU A 467 -23.10 14.52 -23.78
CA GLU A 467 -23.08 13.15 -23.29
C GLU A 467 -21.65 12.77 -22.91
N SER A 468 -21.46 12.21 -21.72
CA SER A 468 -20.15 11.73 -21.30
C SER A 468 -19.80 10.45 -22.08
N MET A 469 -18.65 10.46 -22.76
CA MET A 469 -18.09 9.25 -23.36
C MET A 469 -17.22 8.56 -22.31
N ASN A 470 -17.61 7.36 -21.88
CA ASN A 470 -16.87 6.56 -20.89
C ASN A 470 -15.40 6.40 -21.34
N ASN A 471 -14.49 7.14 -20.70
CA ASN A 471 -13.05 6.94 -20.77
C ASN A 471 -12.61 6.11 -19.56
N PRO A 472 -12.59 4.76 -19.64
CA PRO A 472 -12.19 3.93 -18.51
C PRO A 472 -10.75 4.25 -18.09
N ASN A 473 -10.52 4.37 -16.78
CA ASN A 473 -9.23 4.58 -16.11
C ASN A 473 -8.70 6.03 -15.98
N MET A 474 -9.39 7.07 -16.48
CA MET A 474 -8.93 8.46 -16.30
C MET A 474 -9.32 9.06 -14.93
N TRP A 475 -10.55 8.80 -14.49
CA TRP A 475 -11.12 9.41 -13.29
C TRP A 475 -10.59 8.80 -11.98
N ASP A 476 -10.16 7.54 -11.99
CA ASP A 476 -9.61 6.85 -10.81
C ASP A 476 -8.30 7.47 -10.29
N THR A 477 -7.59 8.22 -11.14
CA THR A 477 -6.32 8.87 -10.80
C THR A 477 -6.47 10.38 -10.55
N PHE A 478 -7.65 10.95 -10.82
CA PHE A 478 -7.86 12.40 -10.77
C PHE A 478 -8.17 12.89 -9.35
N ARG A 479 -7.27 13.69 -8.79
CA ARG A 479 -7.39 14.29 -7.44
C ARG A 479 -8.22 15.59 -7.47
N VAL A 480 -7.84 16.61 -6.70
CA VAL A 480 -8.52 17.92 -6.61
C VAL A 480 -8.35 18.76 -7.90
N GLY A 481 -7.32 18.46 -8.71
CA GLY A 481 -6.90 19.23 -9.89
C GLY A 481 -5.59 19.99 -9.66
N ASN A 482 -5.12 20.71 -10.68
CA ASN A 482 -3.91 21.54 -10.70
C ASN A 482 -4.24 23.02 -11.01
N ALA A 483 -3.31 23.92 -10.73
CA ALA A 483 -3.51 25.36 -10.98
C ALA A 483 -3.67 25.71 -12.47
N ASN A 484 -3.03 24.95 -13.36
CA ASN A 484 -3.03 25.14 -14.81
C ASN A 484 -3.37 23.82 -15.52
N GLY A 485 -3.65 23.87 -16.82
CA GLY A 485 -3.94 22.67 -17.61
C GLY A 485 -4.94 22.90 -18.75
N ALA A 486 -4.73 22.28 -19.91
CA ALA A 486 -5.62 22.46 -21.06
C ALA A 486 -6.95 21.69 -20.93
N VAL A 487 -7.04 20.77 -19.97
CA VAL A 487 -8.21 19.91 -19.76
C VAL A 487 -8.91 20.26 -18.46
N PHE A 488 -10.20 20.57 -18.55
CA PHE A 488 -11.12 20.76 -17.44
C PHE A 488 -11.82 19.45 -17.09
N MET A 489 -11.92 19.14 -15.81
CA MET A 489 -12.49 17.90 -15.29
C MET A 489 -13.63 18.22 -14.33
N ALA A 490 -14.87 18.25 -14.83
CA ALA A 490 -16.04 18.54 -14.00
C ALA A 490 -16.46 17.28 -13.23
N LYS A 491 -16.29 17.28 -11.91
CA LYS A 491 -16.71 16.16 -11.05
C LYS A 491 -18.22 16.10 -10.91
N ASN A 492 -18.79 14.90 -10.99
CA ASN A 492 -20.23 14.67 -10.88
C ASN A 492 -20.69 14.68 -9.40
N GLU A 493 -20.69 15.87 -8.81
CA GLU A 493 -20.99 16.14 -7.40
C GLU A 493 -22.29 16.94 -7.23
N GLU A 494 -22.75 17.11 -5.99
CA GLU A 494 -23.94 17.93 -5.67
C GLU A 494 -23.62 19.43 -5.69
N VAL A 495 -24.64 20.31 -5.69
CA VAL A 495 -24.46 21.77 -5.78
C VAL A 495 -23.63 22.33 -4.62
N VAL A 496 -23.80 21.75 -3.43
CA VAL A 496 -23.09 22.08 -2.20
C VAL A 496 -22.37 20.84 -1.69
N LEU A 497 -21.12 21.02 -1.27
CA LEU A 497 -20.32 20.01 -0.60
C LEU A 497 -19.77 20.64 0.66
N ASP A 498 -19.86 19.92 1.78
CA ASP A 498 -19.37 20.40 3.08
C ASP A 498 -17.86 20.75 3.04
N TYR A 499 -17.11 20.06 2.16
CA TYR A 499 -15.67 20.22 1.98
C TYR A 499 -15.25 20.20 0.50
N ALA A 500 -15.78 21.14 -0.31
CA ALA A 500 -15.24 21.37 -1.65
C ALA A 500 -14.05 22.33 -1.62
N VAL A 501 -12.88 21.80 -1.95
CA VAL A 501 -11.64 22.56 -2.12
C VAL A 501 -11.69 23.51 -3.33
N LEU A 502 -12.56 23.24 -4.31
CA LEU A 502 -12.87 24.16 -5.41
C LEU A 502 -14.38 24.37 -5.42
N ARG A 503 -14.83 25.55 -4.99
CA ARG A 503 -16.26 25.86 -4.88
C ARG A 503 -16.81 26.44 -6.16
N PHE A 504 -16.06 27.32 -6.83
CA PHE A 504 -16.54 28.04 -8.02
C PHE A 504 -15.86 27.56 -9.30
N SER A 505 -14.55 27.35 -9.30
CA SER A 505 -13.80 26.93 -10.49
C SER A 505 -13.93 25.43 -10.78
N CYS A 506 -13.77 25.07 -12.05
CA CYS A 506 -13.66 23.69 -12.48
C CYS A 506 -12.20 23.20 -12.31
N PRO A 507 -11.97 22.01 -11.71
CA PRO A 507 -10.65 21.38 -11.65
C PRO A 507 -9.97 21.29 -13.03
N ARG A 508 -8.64 21.47 -13.06
CA ARG A 508 -7.82 21.32 -14.28
C ARG A 508 -6.83 20.18 -14.14
N SER A 509 -6.46 19.55 -15.25
CA SER A 509 -5.41 18.53 -15.31
C SER A 509 -4.19 19.03 -16.10
N CYS A 510 -3.00 18.85 -15.52
CA CYS A 510 -1.72 19.07 -16.20
C CYS A 510 -1.24 17.86 -17.02
N ASN A 511 -1.96 16.73 -17.00
CA ASN A 511 -1.52 15.51 -17.67
C ASN A 511 -1.58 15.65 -19.20
N GLU A 512 -0.62 15.04 -19.88
CA GLU A 512 -0.66 14.87 -21.35
C GLU A 512 -1.58 13.70 -21.71
N TYR A 513 -2.58 13.95 -22.56
CA TYR A 513 -3.52 12.93 -23.05
C TYR A 513 -3.28 12.66 -24.54
N SER A 514 -3.52 11.42 -24.98
CA SER A 514 -3.42 11.05 -26.39
C SER A 514 -4.48 11.76 -27.24
N GLU A 515 -4.22 11.94 -28.54
CA GLU A 515 -5.19 12.55 -29.46
C GLU A 515 -6.53 11.80 -29.51
N GLU A 516 -6.50 10.47 -29.38
CA GLU A 516 -7.71 9.63 -29.33
C GLU A 516 -8.60 9.97 -28.13
N ILE A 517 -8.00 10.19 -26.96
CA ILE A 517 -8.72 10.61 -25.74
C ILE A 517 -9.25 12.04 -25.88
N LEU A 518 -8.42 12.96 -26.37
CA LEU A 518 -8.82 14.36 -26.55
C LEU A 518 -9.95 14.52 -27.58
N ASN A 519 -10.01 13.66 -28.60
CA ASN A 519 -11.08 13.65 -29.59
C ASN A 519 -12.44 13.24 -29.01
N ASN A 520 -12.45 12.53 -27.88
CA ASN A 520 -13.68 12.17 -27.17
C ASN A 520 -14.14 13.26 -26.18
N MET A 521 -13.31 14.27 -25.92
CA MET A 521 -13.63 15.36 -25.00
C MET A 521 -14.34 16.52 -25.70
N PHE A 522 -15.10 17.28 -24.92
CA PHE A 522 -15.79 18.45 -25.43
C PHE A 522 -14.83 19.64 -25.59
N ILE A 523 -14.69 20.15 -26.81
CA ILE A 523 -13.85 21.34 -27.06
C ILE A 523 -14.58 22.60 -26.56
N VAL A 524 -13.92 23.32 -25.65
CA VAL A 524 -14.41 24.58 -25.08
C VAL A 524 -13.71 25.75 -25.74
N ASN A 525 -14.48 26.63 -26.39
CA ASN A 525 -13.94 27.75 -27.16
C ASN A 525 -14.10 29.12 -26.46
N SER A 526 -14.81 29.16 -25.33
CA SER A 526 -15.04 30.40 -24.57
C SER A 526 -15.46 30.06 -23.14
N SER A 527 -15.26 30.99 -22.22
CA SER A 527 -15.70 30.84 -20.82
C SER A 527 -17.19 30.51 -20.72
N CYS A 528 -17.54 29.53 -19.88
CA CYS A 528 -18.92 29.05 -19.71
C CYS A 528 -19.15 28.47 -18.30
N LEU A 529 -20.41 28.21 -17.96
CA LEU A 529 -20.78 27.49 -16.75
C LEU A 529 -21.13 26.04 -17.08
N VAL A 530 -20.72 25.10 -16.23
CA VAL A 530 -21.02 23.68 -16.38
C VAL A 530 -21.93 23.23 -15.25
N ILE A 531 -23.01 22.51 -15.58
CA ILE A 531 -23.90 21.85 -14.62
C ILE A 531 -23.82 20.35 -14.86
N THR A 532 -23.34 19.60 -13.86
CA THR A 532 -23.25 18.13 -13.91
C THR A 532 -24.56 17.46 -13.53
N ASN A 533 -24.70 16.18 -13.82
CA ASN A 533 -25.91 15.39 -13.57
C ASN A 533 -26.41 15.47 -12.10
N LYS A 534 -25.51 15.43 -11.11
CA LYS A 534 -25.87 15.58 -9.68
C LYS A 534 -26.16 17.03 -9.25
N GLY A 535 -25.94 18.00 -10.12
CA GLY A 535 -26.23 19.42 -9.88
C GLY A 535 -25.00 20.27 -9.62
N GLY A 536 -23.81 19.70 -9.45
CA GLY A 536 -22.56 20.42 -9.27
C GLY A 536 -22.36 21.47 -10.37
N THR A 537 -22.09 22.70 -9.95
CA THR A 537 -21.96 23.86 -10.85
C THR A 537 -20.54 24.43 -10.79
N TYR A 538 -19.93 24.62 -11.96
CA TYR A 538 -18.54 25.07 -12.11
C TYR A 538 -18.41 26.17 -13.16
N LEU A 539 -17.49 27.11 -12.91
CA LEU A 539 -17.07 28.14 -13.85
C LEU A 539 -15.80 27.72 -14.57
N LEU A 540 -15.83 27.77 -15.90
CA LEU A 540 -14.66 27.60 -16.75
C LEU A 540 -14.21 28.99 -17.23
N GLU A 541 -13.04 29.41 -16.77
CA GLU A 541 -12.37 30.60 -17.26
C GLU A 541 -11.34 30.21 -18.33
N ILE A 542 -11.55 30.71 -19.55
CA ILE A 542 -10.61 30.57 -20.67
C ILE A 542 -10.11 31.96 -21.04
N ASP A 543 -8.79 32.08 -21.19
CA ASP A 543 -8.18 33.27 -21.76
C ASP A 543 -8.41 33.27 -23.28
N GLU A 544 -9.29 34.16 -23.74
CA GLU A 544 -9.64 34.27 -25.17
C GLU A 544 -8.47 34.79 -26.04
N THR A 545 -7.40 35.29 -25.41
CA THR A 545 -6.17 35.69 -26.13
C THR A 545 -5.25 34.51 -26.39
N ASP A 546 -5.42 33.41 -25.65
CA ASP A 546 -4.70 32.16 -25.84
C ASP A 546 -5.33 31.36 -26.98
N LYS A 547 -4.51 31.01 -28.00
CA LYS A 547 -4.96 30.22 -29.15
C LYS A 547 -4.98 28.71 -28.87
N SER A 548 -4.66 28.29 -27.64
CA SER A 548 -4.68 26.89 -27.22
C SER A 548 -6.09 26.32 -27.24
N LYS A 549 -6.21 25.04 -27.58
CA LYS A 549 -7.48 24.31 -27.49
C LYS A 549 -7.69 23.85 -26.05
N TYR A 550 -8.86 24.17 -25.49
CA TYR A 550 -9.29 23.70 -24.19
C TYR A 550 -10.30 22.57 -24.34
N TYR A 551 -10.21 21.57 -23.48
CA TYR A 551 -11.08 20.40 -23.47
C TYR A 551 -11.79 20.29 -22.13
N LEU A 552 -13.00 19.75 -22.12
CA LEU A 552 -13.79 19.48 -20.92
C LEU A 552 -14.30 18.05 -20.97
N ASP A 553 -14.13 17.34 -19.85
CA ASP A 553 -14.71 16.02 -19.61
C ASP A 553 -15.42 15.98 -18.24
N SER A 554 -16.29 14.99 -18.06
CA SER A 554 -17.05 14.73 -16.82
C SER A 554 -17.37 13.23 -16.68
N GLU A 555 -17.43 12.72 -15.45
CA GLU A 555 -17.81 11.32 -15.13
C GLU A 555 -19.25 10.95 -15.57
N ALA A 556 -20.07 11.96 -15.83
CA ALA A 556 -21.44 11.80 -16.28
C ALA A 556 -21.84 12.97 -17.17
N ASP A 557 -22.97 12.84 -17.85
CA ASP A 557 -23.56 13.88 -18.67
C ASP A 557 -23.65 15.24 -17.98
N TYR A 558 -23.47 16.30 -18.76
CA TYR A 558 -23.45 17.66 -18.24
C TYR A 558 -24.03 18.67 -19.25
N LEU A 559 -24.34 19.86 -18.75
CA LEU A 559 -24.80 21.00 -19.53
C LEU A 559 -23.74 22.09 -19.50
N CYS A 560 -23.34 22.57 -20.67
CA CYS A 560 -22.54 23.78 -20.84
C CYS A 560 -23.47 24.96 -21.12
N ILE A 561 -23.42 25.99 -20.29
CA ILE A 561 -24.32 27.14 -20.32
C ILE A 561 -23.52 28.40 -20.64
N LYS A 562 -23.99 29.15 -21.64
CA LYS A 562 -23.44 30.44 -22.04
C LYS A 562 -24.52 31.51 -21.99
N ILE A 563 -24.24 32.60 -21.28
CA ILE A 563 -25.15 33.75 -21.17
C ILE A 563 -25.32 34.40 -22.55
N THR A 564 -26.56 34.73 -22.93
CA THR A 564 -26.87 35.37 -24.21
C THR A 564 -26.79 36.88 -24.18
N ASP A 565 -27.00 37.48 -23.01
CA ASP A 565 -26.98 38.93 -22.78
C ASP A 565 -26.05 39.29 -21.61
N GLU A 566 -24.78 39.52 -21.94
CA GLU A 566 -23.74 39.85 -20.96
C GLU A 566 -23.89 41.26 -20.36
N GLN A 567 -24.82 42.08 -20.85
CA GLN A 567 -25.08 43.41 -20.28
C GLN A 567 -25.88 43.33 -18.98
N THR A 568 -26.67 42.28 -18.80
CA THR A 568 -27.57 42.14 -17.64
C THR A 568 -27.17 41.05 -16.65
N LEU A 569 -26.28 40.13 -17.03
CA LEU A 569 -25.79 39.06 -16.16
C LEU A 569 -24.40 38.64 -16.61
N ASN A 570 -23.54 38.24 -15.67
CA ASN A 570 -22.26 37.62 -16.00
C ASN A 570 -22.09 36.28 -15.27
N ASN A 571 -21.09 35.50 -15.71
CA ASN A 571 -20.88 34.16 -15.18
C ASN A 571 -20.55 34.16 -13.68
N TYR A 572 -19.86 35.18 -13.19
CA TYR A 572 -19.42 35.30 -11.78
C TYR A 572 -20.58 35.57 -10.82
N THR A 573 -21.56 36.38 -11.21
CA THR A 573 -22.75 36.64 -10.39
C THR A 573 -23.75 35.50 -10.50
N LEU A 574 -23.83 34.83 -11.66
CA LEU A 574 -24.69 33.68 -11.85
C LEU A 574 -24.23 32.46 -11.02
N ILE A 575 -22.94 32.13 -11.01
CA ILE A 575 -22.44 31.02 -10.17
C ILE A 575 -22.64 31.29 -8.68
N ALA A 576 -22.43 32.53 -8.25
CA ALA A 576 -22.69 32.96 -6.88
C ALA A 576 -24.18 32.79 -6.51
N TRP A 577 -25.09 33.17 -7.40
CA TRP A 577 -26.51 32.96 -7.21
C TRP A 577 -26.88 31.48 -7.12
N LEU A 578 -26.39 30.65 -8.05
CA LEU A 578 -26.69 29.20 -8.08
C LEU A 578 -26.13 28.44 -6.87
N LYS A 579 -25.20 29.02 -6.13
CA LYS A 579 -24.64 28.48 -4.88
C LYS A 579 -25.11 29.20 -3.61
N SER A 580 -25.94 30.25 -3.75
CA SER A 580 -26.45 31.01 -2.60
C SER A 580 -27.50 30.22 -1.81
N LYS A 581 -27.57 30.46 -0.50
CA LYS A 581 -28.58 29.84 0.38
C LYS A 581 -30.00 30.18 -0.06
N ALA A 582 -30.22 31.41 -0.52
CA ALA A 582 -31.53 31.85 -1.02
C ALA A 582 -32.02 31.00 -2.20
N PHE A 583 -31.14 30.76 -3.19
CA PHE A 583 -31.46 29.94 -4.35
C PHE A 583 -31.68 28.47 -3.98
N LEU A 584 -30.77 27.90 -3.20
CA LEU A 584 -30.82 26.50 -2.80
C LEU A 584 -32.10 26.19 -2.02
N TRP A 585 -32.49 27.09 -1.11
CA TRP A 585 -33.73 26.98 -0.37
C TRP A 585 -34.94 27.03 -1.31
N TYR A 586 -34.96 27.97 -2.26
CA TYR A 586 -36.04 28.11 -3.23
C TYR A 586 -36.22 26.87 -4.11
N ILE A 587 -35.14 26.41 -4.76
CA ILE A 587 -35.22 25.31 -5.74
C ILE A 587 -35.57 23.99 -5.06
N THR A 588 -35.02 23.75 -3.88
CA THR A 588 -35.32 22.55 -3.08
C THR A 588 -36.76 22.57 -2.60
N ARG A 589 -37.30 23.74 -2.20
CA ARG A 589 -38.71 23.85 -1.81
C ARG A 589 -39.66 23.62 -2.97
N LEU A 590 -39.31 24.07 -4.16
CA LEU A 590 -40.16 23.95 -5.36
C LEU A 590 -40.13 22.54 -5.96
N THR A 591 -38.96 21.90 -5.98
CA THR A 591 -38.73 20.68 -6.75
C THR A 591 -38.39 19.44 -5.91
N GLY A 592 -38.01 19.64 -4.64
CA GLY A 592 -37.55 18.59 -3.74
C GLY A 592 -36.11 18.13 -3.96
N THR A 593 -35.35 18.77 -4.86
CA THR A 593 -33.98 18.36 -5.18
C THR A 593 -33.13 19.52 -5.73
N THR A 594 -31.81 19.40 -5.60
CA THR A 594 -30.80 20.31 -6.16
C THR A 594 -30.18 19.78 -7.46
N LYS A 595 -30.71 18.70 -8.05
CA LYS A 595 -30.24 18.14 -9.33
C LYS A 595 -30.61 19.05 -10.50
N LEU A 596 -29.86 20.14 -10.65
CA LEU A 596 -30.11 21.21 -11.62
C LEU A 596 -30.10 20.75 -13.09
N TYR A 597 -29.47 19.61 -13.38
CA TYR A 597 -29.45 18.98 -14.70
C TYR A 597 -30.82 18.45 -15.15
N LEU A 598 -31.68 18.02 -14.22
CA LEU A 598 -32.98 17.44 -14.56
C LEU A 598 -33.85 18.49 -15.28
N PRO A 599 -34.44 18.19 -16.45
CA PRO A 599 -35.18 19.18 -17.23
C PRO A 599 -36.28 19.92 -16.45
N ARG A 600 -36.99 19.21 -15.55
CA ARG A 600 -38.00 19.80 -14.66
C ARG A 600 -37.41 20.83 -13.70
N VAL A 601 -36.24 20.54 -13.14
CA VAL A 601 -35.55 21.41 -12.18
C VAL A 601 -34.92 22.58 -12.93
N TYR A 602 -34.21 22.30 -14.03
CA TYR A 602 -33.56 23.29 -14.88
C TYR A 602 -34.52 24.40 -15.33
N ASN A 603 -35.70 24.01 -15.83
CA ASN A 603 -36.72 24.95 -16.28
C ASN A 603 -37.34 25.77 -15.14
N SER A 604 -37.14 25.36 -13.89
CA SER A 604 -37.60 26.05 -12.69
C SER A 604 -36.53 26.94 -12.06
N ILE A 605 -35.31 27.01 -12.64
CA ILE A 605 -34.24 27.87 -12.14
C ILE A 605 -34.58 29.32 -12.49
N ILE A 606 -34.58 30.16 -11.45
CA ILE A 606 -34.88 31.58 -11.56
C ILE A 606 -33.60 32.39 -11.34
N VAL A 607 -33.53 33.57 -11.94
CA VAL A 607 -32.53 34.60 -11.67
C VAL A 607 -33.30 35.87 -11.28
N PRO A 608 -33.26 36.29 -10.01
CA PRO A 608 -34.00 37.45 -9.55
C PRO A 608 -33.38 38.73 -10.11
N ASN A 609 -34.19 39.77 -10.30
CA ASN A 609 -33.71 41.06 -10.78
C ASN A 609 -33.13 41.89 -9.63
N LEU A 610 -31.95 41.49 -9.14
CA LEU A 610 -31.22 42.15 -8.06
C LEU A 610 -30.04 42.95 -8.61
N LYS A 611 -29.84 44.17 -8.11
CA LYS A 611 -28.69 45.02 -8.46
C LYS A 611 -27.38 44.35 -8.04
N CYS A 612 -27.36 43.58 -6.96
CA CYS A 612 -26.21 42.81 -6.55
C CYS A 612 -25.82 41.70 -7.54
N LEU A 613 -26.70 41.28 -8.46
CA LEU A 613 -26.40 40.28 -9.49
C LEU A 613 -26.01 40.90 -10.85
N ASN A 614 -26.11 42.22 -10.98
CA ASN A 614 -25.68 42.92 -12.19
C ASN A 614 -24.15 42.89 -12.34
N PRO A 615 -23.63 43.05 -13.58
CA PRO A 615 -22.21 43.23 -13.80
C PRO A 615 -21.65 44.44 -13.02
N LYS A 616 -20.41 44.32 -12.56
CA LYS A 616 -19.63 45.25 -11.72
C LYS A 616 -20.16 45.43 -10.29
N SER A 617 -21.02 44.53 -9.83
CA SER A 617 -21.51 44.48 -8.45
C SER A 617 -20.45 44.03 -7.45
N GLU A 618 -20.74 44.22 -6.15
CA GLU A 618 -19.89 43.67 -5.07
C GLU A 618 -19.85 42.14 -5.09
N VAL A 619 -20.94 41.46 -5.49
CA VAL A 619 -20.97 40.00 -5.62
C VAL A 619 -19.96 39.55 -6.67
N GLU A 620 -19.88 40.21 -7.83
CA GLU A 620 -18.86 39.88 -8.84
C GLU A 620 -17.44 40.02 -8.28
N LYS A 621 -17.17 41.09 -7.53
CA LYS A 621 -15.85 41.32 -6.93
C LYS A 621 -15.48 40.21 -5.94
N ILE A 622 -16.42 39.77 -5.11
CA ILE A 622 -16.20 38.67 -4.15
C ILE A 622 -16.04 37.34 -4.89
N SER A 623 -16.87 37.05 -5.91
CA SER A 623 -16.73 35.86 -6.75
C SER A 623 -15.34 35.76 -7.40
N LYS A 624 -14.81 36.89 -7.90
CA LYS A 624 -13.44 36.95 -8.46
C LYS A 624 -12.37 36.69 -7.40
N LYS A 625 -12.52 37.26 -6.20
CA LYS A 625 -11.61 36.98 -5.06
C LYS A 625 -11.64 35.50 -4.65
N ILE A 626 -12.80 34.86 -4.68
CA ILE A 626 -12.92 33.42 -4.43
C ILE A 626 -12.06 32.68 -5.43
N LEU A 627 -12.23 32.91 -6.74
CA LEU A 627 -11.45 32.27 -7.81
C LEU A 627 -9.94 32.53 -7.69
N GLU A 628 -9.53 33.74 -7.29
CA GLU A 628 -8.13 34.06 -7.00
C GLU A 628 -7.58 33.25 -5.81
N ALA A 629 -8.37 33.08 -4.76
CA ALA A 629 -8.02 32.22 -3.62
C ALA A 629 -7.93 30.74 -4.04
N GLU A 630 -8.84 30.23 -4.88
CA GLU A 630 -8.78 28.85 -5.38
C GLU A 630 -7.52 28.62 -6.23
N LYS A 631 -7.17 29.57 -7.11
CA LYS A 631 -5.93 29.52 -7.90
C LYS A 631 -4.68 29.56 -7.02
N SER A 632 -4.69 30.35 -5.96
CA SER A 632 -3.57 30.46 -5.02
C SER A 632 -3.41 29.16 -4.21
N PHE A 633 -4.51 28.61 -3.73
CA PHE A 633 -4.55 27.30 -3.06
C PHE A 633 -3.98 26.20 -3.95
N LEU A 634 -4.41 26.11 -5.21
CA LEU A 634 -3.92 25.08 -6.12
C LEU A 634 -2.41 25.20 -6.38
N LYS A 635 -1.87 26.42 -6.50
CA LYS A 635 -0.42 26.64 -6.66
C LYS A 635 0.37 26.19 -5.44
N GLU A 636 -0.13 26.47 -4.24
CA GLU A 636 0.52 26.08 -2.98
C GLU A 636 0.43 24.57 -2.76
N LYS A 637 -0.72 23.96 -3.06
CA LYS A 637 -0.90 22.50 -3.08
C LYS A 637 0.09 21.82 -4.04
N ASP A 638 0.19 22.32 -5.28
CA ASP A 638 1.10 21.77 -6.30
C ASP A 638 2.58 21.89 -5.84
N LEU A 639 2.95 22.97 -5.13
CA LEU A 639 4.27 23.15 -4.53
C LEU A 639 4.55 22.14 -3.40
N ILE A 640 3.58 21.95 -2.49
CA ILE A 640 3.69 20.98 -1.38
C ILE A 640 3.81 19.56 -1.93
N GLU A 641 3.01 19.19 -2.94
CA GLU A 641 3.10 17.88 -3.60
C GLU A 641 4.45 17.68 -4.31
N SER A 642 5.00 18.72 -4.94
CA SER A 642 6.33 18.67 -5.56
C SER A 642 7.45 18.50 -4.54
N ASN A 643 7.35 19.16 -3.39
CA ASN A 643 8.33 19.05 -2.31
C ASN A 643 8.28 17.67 -1.63
N ALA A 644 7.09 17.11 -1.43
CA ALA A 644 6.91 15.78 -0.85
C ALA A 644 7.48 14.65 -1.73
N GLN A 645 7.49 14.81 -3.07
CA GLN A 645 8.15 13.86 -3.97
C GLN A 645 9.68 13.82 -3.80
N ASN A 646 10.28 14.90 -3.28
CA ASN A 646 11.72 15.02 -3.10
C ASN A 646 12.21 14.58 -1.70
N ASP A 647 11.32 14.47 -0.71
CA ASP A 647 11.68 14.26 0.70
C ASP A 647 10.80 13.16 1.34
N MET A 648 11.21 11.90 1.15
CA MET A 648 10.42 10.69 1.53
C MET A 648 10.42 10.37 3.04
N GLU A 649 11.07 11.16 3.89
CA GLU A 649 11.22 10.87 5.32
C GLU A 649 10.10 11.44 6.22
N ASN A 650 9.13 12.21 5.68
CA ASN A 650 8.20 12.99 6.52
C ASN A 650 6.74 13.03 6.02
N GLU A 651 6.16 11.85 5.74
CA GLU A 651 4.78 11.70 5.25
C GLU A 651 3.72 12.29 6.20
N GLU A 652 3.93 12.19 7.52
CA GLU A 652 3.05 12.76 8.54
C GLU A 652 3.04 14.29 8.49
N LYS A 653 4.20 14.91 8.27
CA LYS A 653 4.35 16.37 8.12
C LYS A 653 3.66 16.89 6.85
N TYR A 654 3.76 16.16 5.74
CA TYR A 654 3.06 16.48 4.48
C TYR A 654 1.54 16.47 4.66
N ILE A 655 1.00 15.44 5.31
CA ILE A 655 -0.45 15.32 5.57
C ILE A 655 -0.93 16.48 6.45
N ASP A 656 -0.16 16.83 7.49
CA ASP A 656 -0.49 17.94 8.39
C ASP A 656 -0.43 19.31 7.68
N GLU A 657 0.60 19.57 6.87
CA GLU A 657 0.72 20.80 6.09
C GLU A 657 -0.43 20.96 5.08
N LEU A 658 -0.79 19.88 4.37
CA LEU A 658 -1.90 19.87 3.42
C LEU A 658 -3.26 20.07 4.12
N ASN A 659 -3.49 19.40 5.24
CA ASN A 659 -4.72 19.56 6.03
C ASN A 659 -4.86 20.99 6.57
N ASN A 660 -3.77 21.58 7.06
CA ASN A 660 -3.77 22.98 7.51
C ASN A 660 -4.08 23.94 6.37
N LEU A 661 -3.49 23.74 5.19
CA LEU A 661 -3.77 24.54 4.00
C LEU A 661 -5.26 24.48 3.62
N ILE A 662 -5.82 23.26 3.58
CA ILE A 662 -7.24 23.04 3.26
C ILE A 662 -8.15 23.74 4.28
N ASN A 663 -7.83 23.65 5.58
CA ASN A 663 -8.62 24.27 6.65
C ASN A 663 -8.62 25.81 6.56
N ILE A 664 -7.46 26.42 6.36
CA ILE A 664 -7.31 27.89 6.23
C ILE A 664 -8.06 28.38 4.98
N TYR A 665 -7.88 27.68 3.85
CA TYR A 665 -8.55 28.00 2.60
C TYR A 665 -10.08 27.90 2.75
N ASN A 666 -10.58 26.79 3.28
CA ASN A 666 -12.02 26.57 3.46
C ASN A 666 -12.63 27.61 4.40
N SER A 667 -11.96 27.99 5.49
CA SER A 667 -12.41 29.07 6.38
C SER A 667 -12.52 30.40 5.64
N THR A 668 -11.54 30.73 4.80
CA THR A 668 -11.50 31.98 4.03
C THR A 668 -12.63 32.03 3.00
N VAL A 669 -12.80 30.97 2.21
CA VAL A 669 -13.84 30.91 1.18
C VAL A 669 -15.24 30.84 1.80
N ASN A 670 -15.42 30.12 2.90
CA ASN A 670 -16.67 30.14 3.67
C ASN A 670 -17.05 31.56 4.09
N GLY A 671 -16.09 32.34 4.60
CA GLY A 671 -16.31 33.74 4.96
C GLY A 671 -16.77 34.59 3.77
N MET A 672 -16.18 34.41 2.60
CA MET A 672 -16.55 35.13 1.37
C MET A 672 -17.94 34.73 0.84
N VAL A 673 -18.28 33.44 0.87
CA VAL A 673 -19.61 32.96 0.44
C VAL A 673 -20.70 33.48 1.39
N ASN A 674 -20.46 33.48 2.71
CA ASN A 674 -21.38 34.08 3.68
C ASN A 674 -21.59 35.59 3.43
N GLN A 675 -20.55 36.32 3.00
CA GLN A 675 -20.70 37.73 2.60
C GLN A 675 -21.60 37.88 1.38
N ILE A 676 -21.50 36.99 0.39
CA ILE A 676 -22.40 36.97 -0.79
C ILE A 676 -23.85 36.75 -0.34
N ASP A 677 -24.09 35.74 0.51
CA ASP A 677 -25.42 35.44 1.04
C ASP A 677 -26.02 36.65 1.79
N GLU A 678 -25.23 37.32 2.64
CA GLU A 678 -25.67 38.52 3.35
C GLU A 678 -26.01 39.68 2.41
N ILE A 679 -25.24 39.91 1.35
CA ILE A 679 -25.56 40.93 0.34
C ILE A 679 -26.91 40.61 -0.34
N ILE A 680 -27.11 39.35 -0.72
CA ILE A 680 -28.34 38.88 -1.36
C ILE A 680 -29.54 39.01 -0.40
N PHE A 681 -29.40 38.57 0.85
CA PHE A 681 -30.44 38.66 1.87
C PHE A 681 -30.83 40.11 2.16
N ASN A 682 -29.86 41.02 2.24
CA ASN A 682 -30.12 42.43 2.47
C ASN A 682 -30.91 43.08 1.32
N GLU A 683 -30.57 42.77 0.06
CA GLU A 683 -31.29 43.32 -1.09
C GLU A 683 -32.71 42.74 -1.21
N LEU A 684 -32.89 41.46 -0.89
CA LEU A 684 -34.19 40.80 -0.82
C LEU A 684 -35.01 41.19 0.43
N ARG A 685 -34.44 41.98 1.35
CA ARG A 685 -35.05 42.38 2.63
C ARG A 685 -35.48 41.19 3.49
N ILE A 686 -34.67 40.13 3.47
CA ILE A 686 -34.86 38.93 4.29
C ILE A 686 -34.46 39.26 5.73
N ASN A 687 -35.40 39.13 6.66
CA ASN A 687 -35.15 39.38 8.08
C ASN A 687 -34.49 38.18 8.78
N GLU A 688 -33.95 38.38 9.98
CA GLU A 688 -33.25 37.32 10.74
C GLU A 688 -34.09 36.06 10.93
N ARG A 689 -35.38 36.19 11.25
CA ARG A 689 -36.28 35.04 11.36
C ARG A 689 -36.41 34.25 10.05
N GLN A 690 -36.41 34.93 8.91
CA GLN A 690 -36.43 34.27 7.60
C GLN A 690 -35.09 33.64 7.27
N LYS A 691 -33.96 34.22 7.68
CA LYS A 691 -32.63 33.59 7.59
C LYS A 691 -32.59 32.29 8.40
N ASP A 692 -33.13 32.29 9.62
CA ASP A 692 -33.22 31.09 10.46
C ASP A 692 -34.06 30.00 9.78
N ILE A 693 -35.19 30.38 9.19
CA ILE A 693 -36.04 29.45 8.44
C ILE A 693 -35.28 28.86 7.24
N ILE A 694 -34.54 29.68 6.48
CA ILE A 694 -33.73 29.23 5.35
C ILE A 694 -32.66 28.25 5.82
N ASN A 695 -31.90 28.60 6.85
CA ASN A 695 -30.82 27.76 7.39
C ASN A 695 -31.37 26.42 7.91
N ASN A 696 -32.43 26.44 8.73
CA ASN A 696 -33.02 25.22 9.29
C ASN A 696 -33.55 24.28 8.21
N ASP A 697 -34.20 24.83 7.17
CA ASP A 697 -34.67 24.03 6.04
C ASP A 697 -33.48 23.43 5.26
N LEU A 698 -32.43 24.21 5.00
CA LEU A 698 -31.24 23.70 4.30
C LEU A 698 -30.51 22.61 5.09
N VAL A 699 -30.41 22.73 6.42
CA VAL A 699 -29.87 21.66 7.29
C VAL A 699 -30.72 20.40 7.18
N ALA A 700 -32.05 20.52 7.24
CA ALA A 700 -32.95 19.38 7.11
C ALA A 700 -32.86 18.67 5.74
N PHE A 701 -32.47 19.40 4.69
CA PHE A 701 -32.21 18.83 3.36
C PHE A 701 -30.77 18.32 3.17
N GLY A 702 -29.92 18.37 4.20
CA GLY A 702 -28.51 17.98 4.11
C GLY A 702 -27.66 18.91 3.24
N LEU A 703 -28.09 20.17 3.07
CA LEU A 703 -27.42 21.19 2.25
C LEU A 703 -26.63 22.21 3.09
N ALA A 704 -26.66 22.08 4.41
CA ALA A 704 -25.89 22.89 5.36
C ALA A 704 -25.61 22.09 6.64
N VAL A 705 -24.45 22.33 7.26
CA VAL A 705 -24.08 21.76 8.56
C VAL A 705 -24.73 22.59 9.67
N GLN A 706 -25.37 21.94 10.64
CA GLN A 706 -25.81 22.58 11.86
C GLN A 706 -24.58 23.03 12.66
N LEU A 707 -24.43 24.33 12.90
CA LEU A 707 -23.49 24.79 13.92
C LEU A 707 -24.03 24.29 15.24
N LEU A 708 -23.33 23.33 15.85
CA LEU A 708 -23.55 22.99 17.25
C LEU A 708 -23.31 24.29 18.03
N GLU A 709 -24.36 24.82 18.66
CA GLU A 709 -24.15 25.82 19.72
C GLU A 709 -23.17 25.18 20.71
N ASP A 710 -22.07 25.87 20.97
CA ASP A 710 -21.11 25.48 22.01
C ASP A 710 -21.91 25.14 23.28
N ASP A 711 -21.94 23.85 23.62
CA ASP A 711 -22.38 23.35 24.91
C ASP A 711 -21.29 23.72 25.95
N ASN A 712 -21.06 25.02 26.11
CA ASN A 712 -20.32 25.62 27.22
C ASN A 712 -21.21 25.66 28.48
N ASN A 713 -21.83 24.52 28.80
CA ASN A 713 -22.28 24.27 30.16
C ASN A 713 -21.12 23.61 30.91
N PRO A 714 -20.53 24.28 31.93
CA PRO A 714 -19.50 23.66 32.73
C PRO A 714 -20.10 22.44 33.42
N VAL A 715 -19.53 21.26 33.15
CA VAL A 715 -19.76 20.05 33.93
C VAL A 715 -19.55 20.43 35.41
N PRO A 716 -20.57 20.30 36.29
CA PRO A 716 -20.35 20.54 37.70
C PRO A 716 -19.41 19.46 38.21
N ALA A 717 -18.27 19.89 38.75
CA ALA A 717 -17.33 19.01 39.43
C ALA A 717 -18.04 18.28 40.58
N ASN A 718 -18.07 16.96 40.50
CA ASN A 718 -18.08 16.03 41.63
C ASN A 718 -17.57 14.67 41.17
#